data_AF-A0A2A5FJA8-F1
#
_entry.id   AF-A0A2A5FJA8-F1
#
_cell.length_a   1.000
_cell.length_b   1.000
_cell.length_c   1.000
_cell.angle_alpha   90.00
_cell.angle_beta   90.00
_cell.angle_gamma   90.00
#
_symmetry.space_group_name_H-M   'P 1'
#
loop_
_entity.id
_entity.type
_entity.pdbx_description
1 polymer ?
#
loop_
_entity_poly.entity_id
_entity_poly.type
_entity_poly.pdbx_seq_one_letter_code
_entity_poly.pdbx_strand_id
1 'polypeptide(L)'
;MGTMSAQVRYMDEIFTGVTVTTDVQYAANVTVITTLQGLPPMALPQLMDVYEPTGDVVTNRPLIIYLHTGNFLPQYLNGGATGNKDDNCAVEICSRFARMGYVVASIDYRQGWNPLAATQSERTNQLINAAYRGVQDARTAVRYFRMDADVQGNTFGIDPLKVGYFGEGTGGYVSYAAATILDYNDIIIDDLGNPIAKFFYDPGDGSSIPMIIEGIHGDPEGKFDGFAPDGTQLCVGHYPTYSSDVSFAMNMGGALGDLNWLEAGDVPMVSFQCPHDPFAPYTTGVLIVPTTGNLIVEVSGAYDVHAEINAQLAPNNNDVYQSAALSDPLSLEAIANGGFDGMYPVLNDYVGGVPTQPYDGSPWQWWDEAAAQAYDAANGTTIWATQMTLNPNMGPTEANYWIDIIQGYTAPRLALAMGVVSAGPGCTDTLACNFNPLATSDDGSCTYATPGYDCNGVSLNISGCTDALACNYDETATIDDGTCNYHVGTDIPTGPTEVWLVGLTLTGTPFEPLAGGCEAAGGVNPNVSINGVIVGDGATPLTMSGITDPTGLLGELALLASTVQFSICGTNMTVAALGNNIPMVGNGQFWISPIAINAEGQKLWAAPMLNFTLGCGDPSACNFSGDPCELSTSCTYPGCTDMTADNYDATAGCDDGSCVTAGCTNAAATNYNAAANTDNGSCLFLVTLSVNMSAEASVDPAGVHIAGSFQGWDPAASACTDLGAGVWEFSIALPNGAYEYKFVNGTAWGQDEWVTGTCTAGGSSNRALDVLDAPTDNAIPCFTSCDACAPAIVLGCTYPSADNYNSAANDDDGSCTFTTGTGCVGDLDGDGISATSDLLLFLSVFGSACI
;
A
#
# COMPACT_ATOMS: atom_id res chain seq x y z
N MET A 1 -6.47 4.40 29.57
CA MET A 1 -5.69 5.64 29.66
C MET A 1 -4.23 5.24 29.52
N GLY A 2 -3.71 5.29 28.29
CA GLY A 2 -2.27 5.09 28.05
C GLY A 2 -1.53 6.31 28.60
N THR A 3 -0.42 6.07 29.28
CA THR A 3 0.50 7.12 29.72
C THR A 3 1.01 7.86 28.48
N MET A 4 0.59 9.11 28.28
CA MET A 4 1.23 9.99 27.30
C MET A 4 2.68 10.18 27.75
N SER A 5 3.63 9.65 26.96
CA SER A 5 5.04 10.00 27.14
C SER A 5 5.19 11.49 26.89
N ALA A 6 5.98 12.19 27.69
CA ALA A 6 6.31 13.56 27.36
C ALA A 6 7.19 13.58 26.11
N GLN A 7 6.81 14.42 25.15
CA GLN A 7 7.55 14.58 23.90
C GLN A 7 8.79 15.42 24.16
N VAL A 8 9.93 15.02 23.59
CA VAL A 8 11.23 15.64 23.81
C VAL A 8 11.69 16.33 22.53
N ARG A 9 12.05 17.61 22.64
CA ARG A 9 12.64 18.38 21.53
C ARG A 9 13.86 17.65 20.96
N TYR A 10 13.99 17.67 19.63
CA TYR A 10 15.03 17.00 18.84
C TYR A 10 14.95 15.47 18.79
N MET A 11 13.99 14.86 19.50
CA MET A 11 13.76 13.42 19.58
C MET A 11 12.36 13.03 19.11
N ASP A 12 11.36 13.86 19.40
CA ASP A 12 9.96 13.68 19.04
C ASP A 12 9.44 14.89 18.27
N GLU A 13 8.40 14.70 17.46
CA GLU A 13 7.67 15.80 16.83
C GLU A 13 6.85 16.56 17.87
N ILE A 14 7.31 17.75 18.25
CA ILE A 14 6.69 18.60 19.28
C ILE A 14 5.96 19.80 18.68
N PHE A 15 6.23 20.13 17.42
CA PHE A 15 5.56 21.21 16.69
C PHE A 15 4.54 20.61 15.72
N THR A 16 3.35 21.21 15.64
CA THR A 16 2.26 20.74 14.77
C THR A 16 2.36 21.25 13.33
N GLY A 17 3.20 22.25 13.07
CA GLY A 17 3.33 22.88 11.76
C GLY A 17 4.77 23.23 11.40
N VAL A 18 5.00 23.40 10.09
CA VAL A 18 6.28 23.80 9.50
C VAL A 18 6.06 25.03 8.63
N THR A 19 6.96 26.00 8.74
CA THR A 19 7.07 27.15 7.84
C THR A 19 8.15 26.84 6.83
N VAL A 20 7.85 26.99 5.54
CA VAL A 20 8.80 26.73 4.46
C VAL A 20 9.09 28.03 3.73
N THR A 21 10.37 28.43 3.70
CA THR A 21 10.86 29.52 2.85
C THR A 21 11.46 28.89 1.59
N THR A 22 10.75 29.04 0.48
CA THR A 22 11.10 28.40 -0.80
C THR A 22 12.10 29.24 -1.62
N ASP A 23 12.90 28.56 -2.44
CA ASP A 23 13.81 29.17 -3.42
C ASP A 23 14.80 30.19 -2.83
N VAL A 24 15.31 29.92 -1.63
CA VAL A 24 16.39 30.70 -1.04
C VAL A 24 17.65 30.47 -1.86
N GLN A 25 18.17 31.53 -2.48
CA GLN A 25 19.41 31.44 -3.23
C GLN A 25 20.62 31.47 -2.29
N TYR A 26 21.31 30.33 -2.13
CA TYR A 26 22.50 30.23 -1.28
C TYR A 26 23.81 30.52 -2.03
N ALA A 27 23.83 30.35 -3.36
CA ALA A 27 24.99 30.58 -4.21
C ALA A 27 24.60 30.78 -5.70
N ALA A 28 25.58 31.09 -6.55
CA ALA A 28 25.43 31.09 -8.01
C ALA A 28 26.66 30.48 -8.67
N ASN A 29 26.50 29.36 -9.36
CA ASN A 29 27.63 28.58 -9.89
C ASN A 29 27.39 28.21 -11.36
N VAL A 30 28.18 27.29 -11.94
CA VAL A 30 28.09 26.94 -13.36
C VAL A 30 27.49 25.55 -13.57
N THR A 31 26.43 25.45 -14.37
CA THR A 31 25.86 24.17 -14.83
C THR A 31 26.53 23.69 -16.12
N VAL A 32 26.69 22.37 -16.21
CA VAL A 32 27.17 21.68 -17.41
C VAL A 32 26.06 20.92 -18.13
N ILE A 33 24.80 20.97 -17.66
CA ILE A 33 23.67 20.29 -18.32
C ILE A 33 23.46 20.80 -19.75
N THR A 34 23.70 22.09 -19.98
CA THR A 34 23.62 22.71 -21.32
C THR A 34 24.60 22.09 -22.32
N THR A 35 25.73 21.56 -21.84
CA THR A 35 26.71 20.86 -22.69
C THR A 35 26.17 19.57 -23.27
N LEU A 36 25.25 18.90 -22.57
CA LEU A 36 24.52 17.73 -23.09
C LEU A 36 23.64 18.08 -24.29
N GLN A 37 23.31 19.36 -24.46
CA GLN A 37 22.54 19.91 -25.58
C GLN A 37 23.43 20.60 -26.63
N GLY A 38 24.77 20.48 -26.52
CA GLY A 38 25.73 21.13 -27.41
C GLY A 38 25.89 22.64 -27.18
N LEU A 39 25.44 23.16 -26.04
CA LEU A 39 25.61 24.56 -25.62
C LEU A 39 26.75 24.70 -24.61
N PRO A 40 27.39 25.87 -24.48
CA PRO A 40 28.43 26.07 -23.47
C PRO A 40 27.87 25.97 -22.04
N PRO A 41 28.70 25.70 -21.02
CA PRO A 41 28.31 25.82 -19.62
C PRO A 41 27.72 27.20 -19.32
N MET A 42 26.76 27.27 -18.40
CA MET A 42 26.04 28.52 -18.10
C MET A 42 25.94 28.76 -16.59
N ALA A 43 25.76 30.02 -16.20
CA ALA A 43 25.45 30.35 -14.81
C ALA A 43 24.11 29.71 -14.38
N LEU A 44 24.09 29.16 -13.17
CA LEU A 44 22.97 28.50 -12.52
C LEU A 44 22.87 29.07 -11.09
N PRO A 45 21.77 29.76 -10.74
CA PRO A 45 21.48 30.05 -9.33
C PRO A 45 21.27 28.73 -8.59
N GLN A 46 21.85 28.61 -7.40
CA GLN A 46 21.67 27.43 -6.55
C GLN A 46 20.66 27.77 -5.47
N LEU A 47 19.58 27.00 -5.43
CA LEU A 47 18.39 27.27 -4.64
C LEU A 47 18.23 26.21 -3.56
N MET A 48 17.55 26.57 -2.49
CA MET A 48 17.16 25.64 -1.43
C MET A 48 15.83 26.05 -0.82
N ASP A 49 15.14 25.07 -0.24
CA ASP A 49 13.97 25.29 0.58
C ASP A 49 14.33 25.09 2.05
N VAL A 50 14.01 26.08 2.88
CA VAL A 50 14.32 26.07 4.31
C VAL A 50 13.06 25.81 5.11
N TYR A 51 13.06 24.73 5.87
CA TYR A 51 11.98 24.22 6.71
C TYR A 51 12.27 24.56 8.17
N GLU A 52 11.36 25.29 8.80
CA GLU A 52 11.47 25.72 10.20
C GLU A 52 10.19 25.35 10.98
N PRO A 53 10.29 24.94 12.26
CA PRO A 53 9.12 24.72 13.09
C PRO A 53 8.30 26.00 13.26
N THR A 54 7.00 25.93 12.98
CA THR A 54 6.10 27.09 13.14
C THR A 54 5.90 27.40 14.62
N GLY A 55 6.12 28.66 15.01
CA GLY A 55 5.91 29.14 16.38
C GLY A 55 7.04 28.82 17.36
N ASP A 56 8.16 28.26 16.88
CA ASP A 56 9.33 28.03 17.73
C ASP A 56 10.03 29.35 18.09
N VAL A 57 10.30 29.52 19.39
CA VAL A 57 10.94 30.71 19.96
C VAL A 57 12.44 30.57 20.11
N VAL A 58 12.99 29.37 19.89
CA VAL A 58 14.43 29.11 19.98
C VAL A 58 15.12 29.53 18.68
N THR A 59 16.16 30.35 18.81
CA THR A 59 16.87 30.96 17.67
C THR A 59 18.29 30.42 17.47
N ASN A 60 18.67 29.32 18.15
CA ASN A 60 19.95 28.63 17.99
C ASN A 60 19.69 27.12 17.82
N ARG A 61 19.15 26.74 16.67
CA ARG A 61 18.69 25.38 16.36
C ARG A 61 19.73 24.62 15.54
N PRO A 62 19.94 23.31 15.76
CA PRO A 62 20.77 22.53 14.86
C PRO A 62 20.20 22.54 13.43
N LEU A 63 21.10 22.59 12.46
CA LEU A 63 20.79 22.66 11.04
C LEU A 63 21.06 21.31 10.37
N ILE A 64 20.15 20.88 9.51
CA ILE A 64 20.32 19.75 8.61
C ILE A 64 20.33 20.26 7.18
N ILE A 65 21.37 19.94 6.42
CA ILE A 65 21.39 20.14 4.96
C ILE A 65 20.94 18.82 4.32
N TYR A 66 19.79 18.86 3.63
CA TYR A 66 19.24 17.71 2.93
C TYR A 66 19.63 17.71 1.45
N LEU A 67 20.09 16.57 0.97
CA LEU A 67 20.61 16.32 -0.38
C LEU A 67 19.75 15.25 -1.05
N HIS A 68 19.01 15.64 -2.08
CA HIS A 68 18.07 14.77 -2.80
C HIS A 68 18.80 13.74 -3.70
N THR A 69 18.11 12.66 -4.10
CA THR A 69 18.62 11.71 -5.11
C THR A 69 18.49 12.24 -6.54
N GLY A 70 18.81 11.42 -7.55
CA GLY A 70 18.50 11.74 -8.93
C GLY A 70 19.60 11.36 -9.92
N ASN A 71 20.54 10.51 -9.54
CA ASN A 71 21.63 10.07 -10.42
C ASN A 71 22.42 11.26 -11.00
N PHE A 72 22.56 12.35 -10.24
CA PHE A 72 23.17 13.62 -10.67
C PHE A 72 22.62 14.17 -12.00
N LEU A 73 21.34 13.92 -12.32
CA LEU A 73 20.66 14.40 -13.50
C LEU A 73 19.27 14.93 -13.12
N PRO A 74 18.75 15.97 -13.79
CA PRO A 74 17.44 16.51 -13.45
C PRO A 74 16.35 15.44 -13.53
N GLN A 75 15.32 15.62 -12.72
CA GLN A 75 14.11 14.79 -12.77
C GLN A 75 13.67 14.52 -14.21
N TYR A 76 13.33 13.27 -14.49
CA TYR A 76 13.01 12.70 -15.80
C TYR A 76 14.17 12.58 -16.79
N LEU A 77 15.13 13.51 -16.83
CA LEU A 77 16.37 13.32 -17.61
C LEU A 77 17.26 12.23 -17.02
N ASN A 78 17.14 12.01 -15.72
CA ASN A 78 17.74 10.90 -15.00
C ASN A 78 16.99 9.58 -15.18
N GLY A 79 15.96 9.52 -16.04
CA GLY A 79 15.12 8.34 -16.27
C GLY A 79 14.32 7.88 -15.05
N GLY A 80 14.17 8.73 -14.04
CA GLY A 80 13.36 8.51 -12.84
C GLY A 80 12.33 9.62 -12.63
N ALA A 81 11.44 9.40 -11.67
CA ALA A 81 10.38 10.34 -11.32
C ALA A 81 10.76 11.27 -10.15
N THR A 82 11.95 11.09 -9.58
CA THR A 82 12.56 11.94 -8.55
C THR A 82 13.80 12.64 -9.12
N GLY A 83 14.37 13.62 -8.42
CA GLY A 83 15.62 14.26 -8.84
C GLY A 83 15.77 15.74 -8.46
N ASN A 84 15.06 16.22 -7.44
CA ASN A 84 15.08 17.63 -7.03
C ASN A 84 14.77 17.81 -5.54
N LYS A 85 15.03 19.01 -5.01
CA LYS A 85 14.79 19.37 -3.60
C LYS A 85 13.33 19.22 -3.11
N ASP A 86 12.37 19.13 -4.03
CA ASP A 86 10.92 19.08 -3.77
C ASP A 86 10.35 17.65 -3.91
N ASP A 87 11.20 16.64 -4.08
CA ASP A 87 10.77 15.25 -4.09
C ASP A 87 10.01 14.90 -2.81
N ASN A 88 8.94 14.10 -2.91
CA ASN A 88 8.04 13.89 -1.77
C ASN A 88 8.74 13.32 -0.52
N CYS A 89 9.71 12.42 -0.69
CA CYS A 89 10.53 11.90 0.40
C CYS A 89 11.35 13.01 1.07
N ALA A 90 11.95 13.90 0.27
CA ALA A 90 12.72 15.04 0.75
C ALA A 90 11.84 15.98 1.57
N VAL A 91 10.68 16.36 1.04
CA VAL A 91 9.71 17.22 1.71
C VAL A 91 9.26 16.62 3.05
N GLU A 92 8.98 15.32 3.07
CA GLU A 92 8.50 14.65 4.28
C GLU A 92 9.58 14.53 5.36
N ILE A 93 10.80 14.11 5.01
CA ILE A 93 11.93 14.06 5.95
C ILE A 93 12.24 15.47 6.48
N CYS A 94 12.32 16.47 5.59
CA CYS A 94 12.59 17.85 6.00
C CYS A 94 11.51 18.38 6.95
N SER A 95 10.24 18.10 6.66
CA SER A 95 9.12 18.53 7.49
C SER A 95 9.11 17.85 8.86
N ARG A 96 9.37 16.55 8.92
CA ARG A 96 9.40 15.78 10.19
C ARG A 96 10.50 16.25 11.12
N PHE A 97 11.73 16.39 10.62
CA PHE A 97 12.83 16.91 11.43
C PHE A 97 12.62 18.38 11.80
N ALA A 98 12.02 19.20 10.94
CA ALA A 98 11.59 20.54 11.33
C ALA A 98 10.58 20.50 12.49
N ARG A 99 9.59 19.60 12.47
CA ARG A 99 8.62 19.40 13.58
C ARG A 99 9.25 18.86 14.87
N MET A 100 10.45 18.30 14.81
CA MET A 100 11.24 17.95 16.00
C MET A 100 12.04 19.14 16.57
N GLY A 101 12.09 20.27 15.88
CA GLY A 101 12.74 21.50 16.32
C GLY A 101 14.05 21.84 15.61
N TYR A 102 14.44 21.08 14.59
CA TYR A 102 15.59 21.37 13.72
C TYR A 102 15.24 22.43 12.68
N VAL A 103 16.26 23.07 12.10
CA VAL A 103 16.12 23.76 10.82
C VAL A 103 16.62 22.80 9.75
N VAL A 104 15.87 22.63 8.65
CA VAL A 104 16.28 21.75 7.55
C VAL A 104 16.33 22.55 6.26
N ALA A 105 17.40 22.42 5.48
CA ALA A 105 17.55 23.07 4.19
C ALA A 105 17.73 22.02 3.09
N SER A 106 16.71 21.82 2.25
CA SER A 106 16.75 20.94 1.08
C SER A 106 17.35 21.70 -0.09
N ILE A 107 18.55 21.32 -0.54
CA ILE A 107 19.29 22.08 -1.55
C ILE A 107 19.21 21.42 -2.93
N ASP A 108 19.09 22.25 -3.99
CA ASP A 108 19.42 21.83 -5.35
C ASP A 108 20.91 22.05 -5.60
N TYR A 109 21.67 20.96 -5.65
CA TYR A 109 23.08 20.98 -6.03
C TYR A 109 23.26 20.84 -7.55
N ARG A 110 24.44 21.20 -8.08
CA ARG A 110 24.70 21.15 -9.53
C ARG A 110 24.72 19.70 -10.02
N GLN A 111 23.92 19.47 -11.05
CA GLN A 111 23.77 18.20 -11.73
C GLN A 111 24.39 18.25 -13.14
N GLY A 112 24.54 17.09 -13.78
CA GLY A 112 24.88 16.95 -15.20
C GLY A 112 26.05 16.02 -15.46
N TRP A 113 25.82 14.95 -16.23
CA TRP A 113 26.82 14.06 -16.82
C TRP A 113 26.18 13.28 -17.98
N ASN A 114 26.95 12.63 -18.85
CA ASN A 114 26.42 11.85 -19.98
C ASN A 114 26.41 10.32 -19.69
N PRO A 115 25.26 9.72 -19.32
CA PRO A 115 25.14 8.27 -19.12
C PRO A 115 25.23 7.46 -20.41
N LEU A 116 25.08 8.10 -21.58
CA LEU A 116 25.11 7.47 -22.90
C LEU A 116 26.50 7.51 -23.54
N ALA A 117 27.53 7.97 -22.84
CA ALA A 117 28.89 7.98 -23.39
C ALA A 117 29.34 6.55 -23.75
N ALA A 118 30.04 6.43 -24.89
CA ALA A 118 30.29 5.14 -25.53
C ALA A 118 31.18 4.23 -24.69
N THR A 119 32.17 4.81 -24.00
CA THR A 119 33.11 4.06 -23.16
C THR A 119 32.78 4.18 -21.68
N GLN A 120 33.13 3.15 -20.90
CA GLN A 120 33.02 3.18 -19.44
C GLN A 120 33.86 4.33 -18.84
N SER A 121 35.09 4.51 -19.32
CA SER A 121 36.01 5.56 -18.85
C SER A 121 35.40 6.97 -18.99
N GLU A 122 34.77 7.28 -20.12
CA GLU A 122 34.10 8.58 -20.33
C GLU A 122 32.92 8.78 -19.37
N ARG A 123 32.12 7.73 -19.14
CA ARG A 123 31.00 7.79 -18.19
C ARG A 123 31.51 8.01 -16.76
N THR A 124 32.53 7.25 -16.35
CA THR A 124 33.17 7.37 -15.03
C THR A 124 33.72 8.76 -14.79
N ASN A 125 34.49 9.31 -15.73
CA ASN A 125 35.04 10.65 -15.62
C ASN A 125 33.95 11.71 -15.43
N GLN A 126 32.88 11.65 -16.24
CA GLN A 126 31.79 12.62 -16.14
C GLN A 126 30.94 12.48 -14.87
N LEU A 127 30.71 11.25 -14.39
CA LEU A 127 29.98 11.01 -13.16
C LEU A 127 30.78 11.49 -11.93
N ILE A 128 32.08 11.19 -11.85
CA ILE A 128 32.96 11.67 -10.78
C ILE A 128 32.96 13.21 -10.74
N ASN A 129 32.98 13.85 -11.91
CA ASN A 129 32.85 15.29 -12.00
C ASN A 129 31.50 15.82 -11.49
N ALA A 130 30.40 15.09 -11.71
CA ALA A 130 29.08 15.47 -11.18
C ALA A 130 28.99 15.31 -9.66
N ALA A 131 29.50 14.19 -9.15
CA ALA A 131 29.67 13.94 -7.72
C ALA A 131 30.49 15.04 -7.03
N TYR A 132 31.62 15.42 -7.63
CA TYR A 132 32.51 16.46 -7.11
C TYR A 132 31.82 17.83 -7.00
N ARG A 133 30.99 18.20 -7.98
CA ARG A 133 30.19 19.43 -7.89
C ARG A 133 29.20 19.37 -6.74
N GLY A 134 28.52 18.23 -6.55
CA GLY A 134 27.62 18.02 -5.41
C GLY A 134 28.31 18.25 -4.07
N VAL A 135 29.53 17.73 -3.89
CA VAL A 135 30.35 17.94 -2.68
C VAL A 135 30.64 19.42 -2.43
N GLN A 136 31.09 20.15 -3.45
CA GLN A 136 31.36 21.59 -3.36
C GLN A 136 30.10 22.38 -2.97
N ASP A 137 28.95 21.98 -3.51
CA ASP A 137 27.69 22.68 -3.34
C ASP A 137 27.09 22.45 -1.93
N ALA A 138 27.16 21.22 -1.42
CA ALA A 138 26.80 20.88 -0.05
C ALA A 138 27.62 21.70 0.97
N ARG A 139 28.94 21.77 0.77
CA ARG A 139 29.85 22.58 1.60
C ARG A 139 29.58 24.06 1.50
N THR A 140 29.22 24.53 0.30
CA THR A 140 28.84 25.93 0.07
C THR A 140 27.56 26.29 0.83
N ALA A 141 26.57 25.39 0.89
CA ALA A 141 25.36 25.60 1.68
C ALA A 141 25.66 25.77 3.17
N VAL A 142 26.51 24.91 3.76
CA VAL A 142 26.93 25.06 5.17
C VAL A 142 27.60 26.41 5.42
N ARG A 143 28.50 26.82 4.53
CA ARG A 143 29.17 28.13 4.63
C ARG A 143 28.21 29.30 4.47
N TYR A 144 27.18 29.17 3.63
CA TYR A 144 26.14 30.19 3.48
C TYR A 144 25.42 30.42 4.82
N PHE A 145 24.97 29.36 5.50
CA PHE A 145 24.29 29.49 6.80
C PHE A 145 25.19 30.07 7.88
N ARG A 146 26.48 29.70 7.89
CA ARG A 146 27.46 30.28 8.82
C ARG A 146 27.71 31.76 8.55
N MET A 147 27.79 32.14 7.28
CA MET A 147 27.88 33.54 6.87
C MET A 147 26.63 34.32 7.25
N ASP A 148 25.44 33.77 7.01
CA ASP A 148 24.16 34.38 7.41
C ASP A 148 24.08 34.59 8.94
N ALA A 149 24.46 33.58 9.72
CA ALA A 149 24.51 33.66 11.18
C ALA A 149 25.48 34.73 11.70
N ASP A 150 26.62 34.92 11.03
CA ASP A 150 27.65 35.88 11.42
C ASP A 150 27.32 37.32 10.99
N VAL A 151 26.88 37.53 9.74
CA VAL A 151 26.79 38.88 9.15
C VAL A 151 25.39 39.32 8.72
N GLN A 152 24.41 38.40 8.64
CA GLN A 152 23.01 38.72 8.26
C GLN A 152 22.04 38.65 9.44
N GLY A 153 22.55 38.42 10.65
CA GLY A 153 21.73 38.41 11.86
C GLY A 153 21.03 37.08 12.14
N ASN A 154 21.53 35.98 11.56
CA ASN A 154 21.01 34.64 11.73
C ASN A 154 19.53 34.53 11.34
N THR A 155 19.26 34.82 10.07
CA THR A 155 17.92 34.89 9.47
C THR A 155 17.08 33.66 9.79
N PHE A 156 17.73 32.49 9.83
CA PHE A 156 17.09 31.19 10.04
C PHE A 156 17.22 30.65 11.47
N GLY A 157 17.79 31.42 12.41
CA GLY A 157 17.90 31.01 13.81
C GLY A 157 18.62 29.67 14.03
N ILE A 158 19.75 29.45 13.33
CA ILE A 158 20.55 28.22 13.42
C ILE A 158 21.71 28.36 14.41
N ASP A 159 22.17 27.24 14.96
CA ASP A 159 23.45 27.13 15.68
C ASP A 159 24.54 26.74 14.67
N PRO A 160 25.49 27.66 14.34
CA PRO A 160 26.49 27.42 13.30
C PRO A 160 27.49 26.31 13.64
N LEU A 161 27.50 25.82 14.89
CA LEU A 161 28.35 24.73 15.35
C LEU A 161 27.67 23.36 15.29
N LYS A 162 26.35 23.30 15.03
CA LYS A 162 25.58 22.06 14.99
C LYS A 162 24.92 21.90 13.63
N VAL A 163 25.70 21.43 12.66
CA VAL A 163 25.25 21.27 11.27
C VAL A 163 25.46 19.82 10.86
N GLY A 164 24.51 19.18 10.19
CA GLY A 164 24.63 17.81 9.69
C GLY A 164 24.15 17.67 8.26
N TYR A 165 24.61 16.63 7.56
CA TYR A 165 24.13 16.27 6.22
C TYR A 165 23.15 15.11 6.27
N PHE A 166 22.04 15.23 5.56
CA PHE A 166 21.14 14.14 5.25
C PHE A 166 21.16 13.96 3.74
N GLY A 167 21.29 12.72 3.27
CA GLY A 167 21.39 12.46 1.85
C GLY A 167 20.69 11.19 1.42
N GLU A 168 20.08 11.23 0.25
CA GLU A 168 19.30 10.14 -0.32
C GLU A 168 19.80 9.79 -1.72
N GLY A 169 20.01 8.50 -2.01
CA GLY A 169 20.68 7.97 -3.20
C GLY A 169 21.98 8.70 -3.51
N THR A 170 22.02 9.45 -4.62
CA THR A 170 23.19 10.28 -4.95
C THR A 170 23.46 11.41 -3.97
N GLY A 171 22.44 11.95 -3.32
CA GLY A 171 22.61 12.87 -2.20
C GLY A 171 23.24 12.17 -0.98
N GLY A 172 23.00 10.86 -0.81
CA GLY A 172 23.64 10.03 0.21
C GLY A 172 25.15 9.86 -0.03
N TYR A 173 25.56 9.70 -1.30
CA TYR A 173 26.96 9.81 -1.70
C TYR A 173 27.53 11.18 -1.31
N VAL A 174 26.83 12.27 -1.67
CA VAL A 174 27.32 13.63 -1.45
C VAL A 174 27.45 13.92 0.04
N SER A 175 26.51 13.46 0.86
CA SER A 175 26.51 13.58 2.32
C SER A 175 27.81 13.03 2.92
N TYR A 176 28.18 11.79 2.57
CA TYR A 176 29.41 11.17 3.07
C TYR A 176 30.65 11.78 2.44
N ALA A 177 30.72 11.91 1.11
CA ALA A 177 31.88 12.49 0.45
C ALA A 177 32.18 13.92 0.93
N ALA A 178 31.14 14.74 1.16
CA ALA A 178 31.31 16.09 1.71
C ALA A 178 31.70 16.10 3.19
N ALA A 179 31.40 15.04 3.94
CA ALA A 179 31.81 14.90 5.33
C ALA A 179 33.23 14.35 5.50
N THR A 180 33.76 13.62 4.52
CA THR A 180 35.00 12.84 4.70
C THR A 180 36.17 13.28 3.80
N ILE A 181 35.93 13.90 2.64
CA ILE A 181 37.03 14.39 1.77
C ILE A 181 37.67 15.65 2.37
N LEU A 182 38.74 15.56 3.14
CA LEU A 182 39.36 16.70 3.80
C LEU A 182 40.11 17.60 2.81
N ASP A 183 40.86 17.01 1.88
CA ASP A 183 41.56 17.74 0.83
C ASP A 183 41.60 17.00 -0.52
N TYR A 184 42.23 17.62 -1.52
CA TYR A 184 42.28 17.07 -2.87
C TYR A 184 43.00 15.73 -2.96
N ASN A 185 43.98 15.49 -2.08
CA ASN A 185 44.76 14.26 -2.08
C ASN A 185 43.89 13.04 -1.75
N ASP A 186 42.93 13.16 -0.84
CA ASP A 186 42.02 12.06 -0.50
C ASP A 186 41.31 11.50 -1.74
N ILE A 187 41.06 12.35 -2.74
CA ILE A 187 40.40 11.95 -3.99
C ILE A 187 41.32 11.13 -4.89
N ILE A 188 42.62 11.42 -4.91
CA ILE A 188 43.53 10.91 -5.95
C ILE A 188 44.64 10.00 -5.43
N ILE A 189 44.94 9.98 -4.13
CA ILE A 189 45.97 9.13 -3.54
C ILE A 189 45.42 8.36 -2.33
N ASP A 190 45.88 7.12 -2.18
CA ASP A 190 45.58 6.28 -1.01
C ASP A 190 46.41 6.70 0.21
N ASP A 191 46.13 6.11 1.37
CA ASP A 191 46.83 6.36 2.64
C ASP A 191 48.34 6.06 2.59
N LEU A 192 48.79 5.32 1.58
CA LEU A 192 50.19 4.99 1.33
C LEU A 192 50.85 5.96 0.33
N GLY A 193 50.10 6.95 -0.18
CA GLY A 193 50.54 7.94 -1.15
C GLY A 193 50.57 7.45 -2.60
N ASN A 194 49.96 6.31 -2.92
CA ASN A 194 49.85 5.79 -4.28
C ASN A 194 48.59 6.31 -4.98
N PRO A 195 48.60 6.50 -6.31
CA PRO A 195 47.41 6.90 -7.05
C PRO A 195 46.25 5.90 -6.92
N ILE A 196 45.04 6.40 -6.61
CA ILE A 196 43.81 5.60 -6.63
C ILE A 196 43.36 5.46 -8.08
N ALA A 197 43.73 4.34 -8.72
CA ALA A 197 43.64 4.15 -10.17
C ALA A 197 42.27 4.47 -10.81
N LYS A 198 41.15 4.26 -10.09
CA LYS A 198 39.79 4.52 -10.61
C LYS A 198 39.43 6.01 -10.76
N PHE A 199 40.21 6.91 -10.17
CA PHE A 199 40.08 8.36 -10.32
C PHE A 199 41.03 8.94 -11.38
N PHE A 200 41.66 8.09 -12.18
CA PHE A 200 42.53 8.47 -13.29
C PHE A 200 42.03 7.86 -14.60
N TYR A 201 42.21 8.60 -15.71
CA TYR A 201 41.93 8.09 -17.05
C TYR A 201 43.17 8.14 -17.94
N ASP A 202 43.28 7.19 -18.87
CA ASP A 202 44.29 7.16 -19.93
C ASP A 202 43.64 7.65 -21.24
N PRO A 203 44.11 8.77 -21.83
CA PRO A 203 43.59 9.26 -23.11
C PRO A 203 44.03 8.43 -24.32
N GLY A 204 44.78 7.34 -24.13
CA GLY A 204 45.28 6.44 -25.18
C GLY A 204 46.71 6.73 -25.62
N ASP A 205 47.43 7.60 -24.91
CA ASP A 205 48.86 7.91 -25.15
C ASP A 205 49.80 7.33 -24.07
N GLY A 206 49.25 6.58 -23.11
CA GLY A 206 49.97 5.99 -22.00
C GLY A 206 50.23 6.95 -20.84
N SER A 207 49.68 8.17 -20.90
CA SER A 207 49.59 9.05 -19.73
C SER A 207 48.41 8.65 -18.84
N SER A 208 48.49 9.01 -17.56
CA SER A 208 47.41 8.80 -16.59
C SER A 208 47.07 10.15 -15.99
N ILE A 209 45.87 10.63 -16.28
CA ILE A 209 45.43 11.99 -15.95
C ILE A 209 44.35 11.89 -14.86
N PRO A 210 44.48 12.64 -13.74
CA PRO A 210 43.42 12.74 -12.76
C PRO A 210 42.10 13.22 -13.39
N MET A 211 40.99 12.56 -13.06
CA MET A 211 39.66 12.94 -13.53
C MET A 211 39.18 14.27 -12.91
N ILE A 212 39.69 14.60 -11.71
CA ILE A 212 39.51 15.89 -11.05
C ILE A 212 40.86 16.59 -10.96
N ILE A 213 40.86 17.88 -11.27
CA ILE A 213 42.03 18.78 -11.23
C ILE A 213 41.57 20.10 -10.61
N GLU A 214 42.10 20.50 -9.46
CA GLU A 214 41.62 21.67 -8.71
C GLU A 214 41.62 22.96 -9.53
N GLY A 215 42.68 23.22 -10.31
CA GLY A 215 42.75 24.43 -11.14
C GLY A 215 41.65 24.51 -12.21
N ILE A 216 41.06 23.36 -12.58
CA ILE A 216 39.98 23.28 -13.58
C ILE A 216 38.61 23.23 -12.90
N HIS A 217 38.48 22.44 -11.84
CA HIS A 217 37.18 22.10 -11.26
C HIS A 217 36.89 22.87 -9.95
N GLY A 218 37.84 23.68 -9.46
CA GLY A 218 37.81 24.26 -8.11
C GLY A 218 38.32 23.25 -7.07
N ASP A 219 38.62 23.74 -5.87
CA ASP A 219 38.99 22.92 -4.71
C ASP A 219 37.79 22.12 -4.17
N PRO A 220 37.98 21.00 -3.45
CA PRO A 220 36.87 20.16 -2.96
C PRO A 220 35.96 20.92 -2.00
N GLU A 221 36.53 21.91 -1.31
CA GLU A 221 35.79 22.84 -0.50
C GLU A 221 34.83 23.70 -1.34
N GLY A 222 35.17 24.09 -2.58
CA GLY A 222 34.38 25.03 -3.37
C GLY A 222 34.58 26.49 -2.96
N LYS A 223 35.77 26.83 -2.45
CA LYS A 223 36.14 28.19 -2.03
C LYS A 223 36.79 28.98 -3.17
N PHE A 224 37.35 28.31 -4.15
CA PHE A 224 38.09 28.91 -5.25
C PHE A 224 37.48 28.61 -6.62
N ASP A 225 37.66 29.57 -7.54
CA ASP A 225 37.19 29.43 -8.91
C ASP A 225 37.98 28.34 -9.66
N GLY A 226 37.29 27.64 -10.55
CA GLY A 226 37.86 26.65 -11.47
C GLY A 226 37.66 27.05 -12.93
N PHE A 227 38.70 26.88 -13.75
CA PHE A 227 38.65 27.24 -15.18
C PHE A 227 39.17 26.12 -16.08
N ALA A 228 38.38 25.76 -17.09
CA ALA A 228 38.83 24.91 -18.18
C ALA A 228 40.04 25.53 -18.90
N PRO A 229 40.88 24.72 -19.58
CA PRO A 229 42.06 25.22 -20.30
C PRO A 229 41.75 26.28 -21.39
N ASP A 230 40.51 26.32 -21.89
CA ASP A 230 40.04 27.31 -22.86
C ASP A 230 39.54 28.63 -22.22
N GLY A 231 39.62 28.73 -20.89
CA GLY A 231 39.17 29.88 -20.10
C GLY A 231 37.70 29.81 -19.65
N THR A 232 36.97 28.75 -19.99
CA THR A 232 35.58 28.57 -19.53
C THR A 232 35.54 28.36 -18.03
N GLN A 233 34.79 29.20 -17.30
CA GLN A 233 34.60 29.01 -15.86
C GLN A 233 33.71 27.80 -15.60
N LEU A 234 34.14 26.90 -14.71
CA LEU A 234 33.42 25.67 -14.34
C LEU A 234 33.04 25.63 -12.86
N CYS A 235 33.72 26.40 -12.02
CA CYS A 235 33.38 26.56 -10.62
C CYS A 235 33.53 28.03 -10.21
N VAL A 236 32.59 28.50 -9.40
CA VAL A 236 32.64 29.81 -8.74
C VAL A 236 32.80 29.57 -7.24
N GLY A 237 33.87 30.11 -6.65
CA GLY A 237 34.16 29.98 -5.23
C GLY A 237 33.25 30.84 -4.35
N HIS A 238 32.79 30.31 -3.22
CA HIS A 238 31.86 31.02 -2.32
C HIS A 238 32.28 30.95 -0.85
N TYR A 239 32.10 32.07 -0.16
CA TYR A 239 32.24 32.21 1.30
C TYR A 239 33.56 31.64 1.87
N PRO A 240 34.73 31.95 1.30
CA PRO A 240 35.98 31.22 1.56
C PRO A 240 36.50 31.28 3.00
N THR A 241 36.02 32.23 3.79
CA THR A 241 36.42 32.43 5.19
C THR A 241 35.64 31.57 6.19
N TYR A 242 34.55 30.94 5.78
CA TYR A 242 33.71 30.12 6.65
C TYR A 242 34.07 28.64 6.50
N SER A 243 33.95 27.89 7.61
CA SER A 243 34.13 26.43 7.61
C SER A 243 32.93 25.74 6.95
N SER A 244 33.16 24.58 6.34
CA SER A 244 32.15 23.64 5.83
C SER A 244 31.93 22.42 6.75
N ASP A 245 32.64 22.34 7.88
CA ASP A 245 32.61 21.19 8.81
C ASP A 245 31.19 20.91 9.31
N VAL A 246 30.86 19.64 9.46
CA VAL A 246 29.60 19.17 10.03
C VAL A 246 29.85 18.33 11.29
N SER A 247 28.78 17.96 11.99
CA SER A 247 28.82 17.15 13.22
C SER A 247 28.17 15.79 13.05
N PHE A 248 27.55 15.53 11.88
CA PHE A 248 26.81 14.30 11.60
C PHE A 248 26.58 14.15 10.10
N ALA A 249 26.54 12.90 9.62
CA ALA A 249 26.15 12.60 8.24
C ALA A 249 25.20 11.40 8.18
N MET A 250 24.14 11.49 7.37
CA MET A 250 23.21 10.41 7.09
C MET A 250 23.19 10.08 5.60
N ASN A 251 23.13 8.79 5.27
CA ASN A 251 23.11 8.27 3.92
C ASN A 251 22.01 7.20 3.74
N MET A 252 21.02 7.50 2.91
CA MET A 252 19.96 6.57 2.51
C MET A 252 20.22 6.06 1.09
N GLY A 253 20.73 4.85 0.93
CA GLY A 253 20.87 4.18 -0.38
C GLY A 253 22.03 4.66 -1.26
N GLY A 254 22.91 5.55 -0.78
CA GLY A 254 24.11 5.98 -1.50
C GLY A 254 25.33 5.09 -1.26
N ALA A 255 26.18 4.93 -2.27
CA ALA A 255 27.45 4.18 -2.17
C ALA A 255 28.64 5.13 -2.30
N LEU A 256 29.57 5.13 -1.33
CA LEU A 256 30.74 6.01 -1.27
C LEU A 256 31.75 5.71 -2.39
N GLY A 257 32.44 6.74 -2.88
CA GLY A 257 33.39 6.58 -3.99
C GLY A 257 34.57 5.67 -3.66
N ASP A 258 35.12 5.79 -2.45
CA ASP A 258 36.24 4.98 -1.96
C ASP A 258 36.27 4.94 -0.42
N LEU A 259 36.73 3.82 0.15
CA LEU A 259 36.86 3.66 1.61
C LEU A 259 38.09 4.39 2.17
N ASN A 260 39.12 4.67 1.34
CA ASN A 260 40.29 5.46 1.77
C ASN A 260 39.92 6.90 2.16
N TRP A 261 38.70 7.34 1.87
CA TRP A 261 38.23 8.64 2.32
C TRP A 261 37.81 8.65 3.78
N LEU A 262 37.71 7.49 4.44
CA LEU A 262 37.22 7.35 5.80
C LEU A 262 38.40 7.38 6.78
N GLU A 263 38.44 8.40 7.62
CA GLU A 263 39.48 8.58 8.63
C GLU A 263 38.94 8.48 10.07
N ALA A 264 39.84 8.12 10.99
CA ALA A 264 39.53 8.17 12.41
C ALA A 264 39.33 9.62 12.87
N GLY A 265 38.12 9.93 13.30
CA GLY A 265 37.74 11.28 13.72
C GLY A 265 36.79 11.99 12.76
N ASP A 266 36.46 11.41 11.60
CA ASP A 266 35.31 11.86 10.81
C ASP A 266 34.03 11.80 11.63
N VAL A 267 33.03 12.56 11.19
CA VAL A 267 31.77 12.70 11.89
C VAL A 267 31.04 11.37 12.07
N PRO A 268 30.21 11.23 13.12
CA PRO A 268 29.31 10.09 13.26
C PRO A 268 28.38 9.93 12.06
N MET A 269 28.17 8.68 11.64
CA MET A 269 27.49 8.35 10.38
C MET A 269 26.29 7.43 10.60
N VAL A 270 25.16 7.73 9.94
CA VAL A 270 23.99 6.84 9.93
C VAL A 270 23.63 6.42 8.50
N SER A 271 23.47 5.12 8.26
CA SER A 271 23.08 4.58 6.96
C SER A 271 21.82 3.75 6.98
N PHE A 272 21.04 3.87 5.91
CA PHE A 272 19.94 2.96 5.55
C PHE A 272 20.20 2.46 4.13
N GLN A 273 20.23 1.15 3.91
CA GLN A 273 20.40 0.62 2.56
C GLN A 273 19.77 -0.77 2.42
N CYS A 274 19.10 -0.99 1.29
CA CYS A 274 18.57 -2.30 0.92
C CYS A 274 19.72 -3.22 0.49
N PRO A 275 19.90 -4.42 1.10
CA PRO A 275 20.96 -5.34 0.70
C PRO A 275 20.91 -5.85 -0.74
N HIS A 276 19.76 -5.71 -1.39
CA HIS A 276 19.50 -6.19 -2.75
C HIS A 276 19.35 -5.06 -3.78
N ASP A 277 19.73 -3.82 -3.44
CA ASP A 277 19.74 -2.71 -4.40
C ASP A 277 20.57 -3.10 -5.65
N PRO A 278 19.95 -3.11 -6.86
CA PRO A 278 20.61 -3.56 -8.06
C PRO A 278 21.54 -2.51 -8.69
N PHE A 279 21.51 -1.25 -8.23
CA PHE A 279 22.24 -0.14 -8.82
C PHE A 279 23.38 0.37 -7.94
N ALA A 280 23.10 0.58 -6.65
CA ALA A 280 24.07 0.98 -5.64
C ALA A 280 24.39 -0.23 -4.74
N PRO A 281 25.62 -0.76 -4.78
CA PRO A 281 25.93 -1.99 -4.06
C PRO A 281 25.87 -1.77 -2.55
N TYR A 282 25.40 -2.78 -1.82
CA TYR A 282 25.34 -2.79 -0.34
C TYR A 282 26.74 -2.93 0.31
N THR A 283 27.60 -3.70 -0.34
CA THR A 283 29.04 -3.83 -0.06
C THR A 283 29.83 -3.09 -1.14
N THR A 284 31.13 -3.31 -1.23
CA THR A 284 31.95 -2.84 -2.35
C THR A 284 31.60 -3.59 -3.63
N GLY A 285 31.35 -2.84 -4.70
CA GLY A 285 30.91 -3.39 -5.98
C GLY A 285 30.88 -2.33 -7.09
N VAL A 286 30.55 -2.76 -8.31
CA VAL A 286 30.51 -1.86 -9.47
C VAL A 286 29.15 -1.17 -9.54
N LEU A 287 29.16 0.17 -9.52
CA LEU A 287 27.98 1.00 -9.72
C LEU A 287 27.40 0.80 -11.12
N ILE A 288 26.07 0.64 -11.19
CA ILE A 288 25.33 0.46 -12.43
C ILE A 288 24.45 1.69 -12.68
N VAL A 289 24.45 2.20 -13.92
CA VAL A 289 23.57 3.31 -14.29
C VAL A 289 22.11 2.84 -14.30
N PRO A 290 21.22 3.44 -13.49
CA PRO A 290 19.81 3.04 -13.47
C PRO A 290 19.12 3.12 -14.84
N THR A 291 19.47 4.12 -15.64
CA THR A 291 18.84 4.40 -16.94
C THR A 291 19.28 3.50 -18.08
N THR A 292 20.48 2.93 -18.02
CA THR A 292 21.08 2.22 -19.16
C THR A 292 21.55 0.80 -18.83
N GLY A 293 21.63 0.44 -17.54
CA GLY A 293 22.22 -0.83 -17.11
C GLY A 293 23.73 -0.93 -17.34
N ASN A 294 24.39 0.15 -17.73
CA ASN A 294 25.82 0.16 -18.00
C ASN A 294 26.63 0.22 -16.70
N LEU A 295 27.80 -0.42 -16.71
CA LEU A 295 28.78 -0.32 -15.63
C LEU A 295 29.49 1.03 -15.65
N ILE A 296 29.85 1.52 -14.45
CA ILE A 296 30.57 2.79 -14.26
C ILE A 296 31.87 2.58 -13.49
N VAL A 297 31.83 2.55 -12.17
CA VAL A 297 33.01 2.56 -11.30
C VAL A 297 32.74 1.75 -10.05
N GLU A 298 33.79 1.19 -9.45
CA GLU A 298 33.70 0.53 -8.15
C GLU A 298 33.48 1.56 -7.04
N VAL A 299 32.50 1.29 -6.19
CA VAL A 299 32.06 2.11 -5.05
C VAL A 299 31.76 1.20 -3.87
N SER A 300 31.65 1.77 -2.67
CA SER A 300 31.43 1.02 -1.42
C SER A 300 30.12 1.41 -0.75
N GLY A 301 29.23 0.44 -0.60
CA GLY A 301 27.96 0.62 0.10
C GLY A 301 28.09 0.77 1.62
N ALA A 302 26.94 1.02 2.25
CA ALA A 302 26.81 1.26 3.68
C ALA A 302 27.41 0.15 4.55
N TYR A 303 27.33 -1.12 4.12
CA TYR A 303 27.85 -2.21 4.95
C TYR A 303 29.37 -2.13 5.09
N ASP A 304 30.09 -1.94 3.98
CA ASP A 304 31.56 -1.86 4.01
C ASP A 304 32.04 -0.54 4.63
N VAL A 305 31.33 0.57 4.38
CA VAL A 305 31.60 1.86 5.06
C VAL A 305 31.51 1.69 6.58
N HIS A 306 30.43 1.08 7.07
CA HIS A 306 30.25 0.86 8.50
C HIS A 306 31.18 -0.22 9.07
N ALA A 307 31.54 -1.22 8.29
CA ALA A 307 32.55 -2.19 8.70
C ALA A 307 33.93 -1.52 8.90
N GLU A 308 34.31 -0.60 8.01
CA GLU A 308 35.55 0.17 8.07
C GLU A 308 35.60 1.07 9.32
N ILE A 309 34.66 2.00 9.46
CA ILE A 309 34.68 2.99 10.55
C ILE A 309 34.51 2.32 11.93
N ASN A 310 33.70 1.27 12.04
CA ASN A 310 33.48 0.59 13.32
C ASN A 310 34.61 -0.38 13.69
N ALA A 311 35.46 -0.77 12.74
CA ALA A 311 36.64 -1.60 13.03
C ALA A 311 37.81 -0.81 13.62
N GLN A 312 37.78 0.52 13.55
CA GLN A 312 38.79 1.39 14.14
C GLN A 312 38.81 1.30 15.68
N LEU A 313 39.94 1.66 16.29
CA LEU A 313 40.06 1.66 17.75
C LEU A 313 39.18 2.74 18.37
N ALA A 314 38.41 2.37 19.39
CA ALA A 314 37.59 3.32 20.14
C ALA A 314 38.45 4.46 20.78
N PRO A 315 38.01 5.72 20.75
CA PRO A 315 36.76 6.18 20.12
C PRO A 315 36.87 6.18 18.59
N ASN A 316 35.98 5.42 17.94
CA ASN A 316 35.80 5.44 16.48
C ASN A 316 34.75 6.51 16.11
N ASN A 317 34.44 6.66 14.82
CA ASN A 317 33.52 7.68 14.32
C ASN A 317 32.12 7.61 14.97
N ASN A 318 31.65 6.41 15.28
CA ASN A 318 30.31 6.15 15.81
C ASN A 318 30.29 5.94 17.34
N ASP A 319 31.43 6.15 18.03
CA ASP A 319 31.58 5.91 19.47
C ASP A 319 30.59 6.73 20.31
N VAL A 320 30.19 7.92 19.83
CA VAL A 320 29.29 8.83 20.55
C VAL A 320 27.93 8.20 20.91
N TYR A 321 27.39 7.32 20.07
CA TYR A 321 26.16 6.57 20.38
C TYR A 321 26.39 5.09 20.67
N GLN A 322 27.50 4.49 20.21
CA GLN A 322 27.90 3.15 20.64
C GLN A 322 28.15 3.09 22.16
N SER A 323 28.83 4.10 22.70
CA SER A 323 29.09 4.23 24.14
C SER A 323 27.81 4.54 24.94
N ALA A 324 26.79 5.12 24.30
CA ALA A 324 25.47 5.32 24.89
C ALA A 324 24.67 4.01 25.02
N ALA A 325 25.06 2.95 24.30
CA ALA A 325 24.45 1.63 24.33
C ALA A 325 22.93 1.67 24.10
N LEU A 326 22.51 2.34 23.02
CA LEU A 326 21.10 2.45 22.64
C LEU A 326 20.48 1.06 22.45
N SER A 327 19.42 0.77 23.21
CA SER A 327 18.75 -0.54 23.22
C SER A 327 17.26 -0.44 22.89
N ASP A 328 16.86 0.63 22.19
CA ASP A 328 15.50 0.78 21.68
C ASP A 328 15.19 -0.30 20.61
N PRO A 329 13.89 -0.55 20.31
CA PRO A 329 13.51 -1.61 19.38
C PRO A 329 14.17 -1.53 18.01
N LEU A 330 14.34 -0.33 17.44
CA LEU A 330 14.94 -0.14 16.12
C LEU A 330 16.44 -0.39 16.16
N SER A 331 17.12 0.01 17.24
CA SER A 331 18.53 -0.33 17.46
C SER A 331 18.76 -1.84 17.55
N LEU A 332 17.88 -2.57 18.24
CA LEU A 332 17.95 -4.03 18.32
C LEU A 332 17.62 -4.70 16.99
N GLU A 333 16.66 -4.16 16.23
CA GLU A 333 16.28 -4.66 14.91
C GLU A 333 17.40 -4.49 13.89
N ALA A 334 18.06 -3.33 13.85
CA ALA A 334 19.20 -3.09 12.96
C ALA A 334 20.29 -4.16 13.12
N ILE A 335 20.65 -4.49 14.37
CA ILE A 335 21.62 -5.54 14.68
C ILE A 335 21.10 -6.92 14.30
N ALA A 336 19.82 -7.22 14.57
CA ALA A 336 19.21 -8.49 14.19
C ALA A 336 19.20 -8.72 12.67
N ASN A 337 19.10 -7.64 11.89
CA ASN A 337 19.15 -7.65 10.42
C ASN A 337 20.57 -7.70 9.85
N GLY A 338 21.60 -7.83 10.69
CA GLY A 338 23.00 -7.90 10.27
C GLY A 338 23.66 -6.54 10.05
N GLY A 339 23.10 -5.48 10.66
CA GLY A 339 23.66 -4.13 10.65
C GLY A 339 24.69 -3.88 11.74
N PHE A 340 25.08 -2.61 11.83
CA PHE A 340 25.96 -2.07 12.86
C PHE A 340 25.23 -0.99 13.66
N ASP A 341 25.78 -0.55 14.78
CA ASP A 341 25.27 0.67 15.41
C ASP A 341 25.64 1.88 14.54
N GLY A 342 24.61 2.52 13.97
CA GLY A 342 24.72 3.50 12.89
C GLY A 342 24.31 2.96 11.52
N MET A 343 24.02 1.67 11.37
CA MET A 343 23.70 1.07 10.06
C MET A 343 22.47 0.18 10.16
N TYR A 344 21.42 0.56 9.42
CA TYR A 344 20.16 -0.15 9.35
C TYR A 344 20.00 -0.85 8.00
N PRO A 345 20.13 -2.18 7.93
CA PRO A 345 19.80 -2.95 6.73
C PRO A 345 18.29 -2.92 6.49
N VAL A 346 17.88 -2.44 5.32
CA VAL A 346 16.47 -2.32 4.94
C VAL A 346 16.03 -3.62 4.26
N LEU A 347 15.24 -4.42 4.99
CA LEU A 347 14.71 -5.71 4.51
C LEU A 347 13.23 -5.58 4.13
N ASN A 348 12.93 -4.81 3.07
CA ASN A 348 11.59 -4.62 2.53
C ASN A 348 11.01 -5.90 1.92
N ASP A 349 9.81 -6.26 2.38
CA ASP A 349 8.97 -7.37 1.92
C ASP A 349 9.67 -8.72 1.73
N TYR A 350 10.29 -9.20 2.81
CA TYR A 350 10.89 -10.54 2.86
C TYR A 350 9.88 -11.60 3.30
N VAL A 351 9.76 -12.68 2.53
CA VAL A 351 8.98 -13.86 2.92
C VAL A 351 9.91 -15.07 2.95
N GLY A 352 10.11 -15.64 4.13
CA GLY A 352 11.01 -16.79 4.31
C GLY A 352 12.48 -16.49 4.00
N GLY A 353 12.92 -15.24 4.18
CA GLY A 353 14.30 -14.80 3.91
C GLY A 353 14.59 -14.47 2.44
N VAL A 354 13.57 -14.46 1.58
CA VAL A 354 13.69 -14.09 0.16
C VAL A 354 12.97 -12.76 -0.08
N PRO A 355 13.59 -11.77 -0.74
CA PRO A 355 12.93 -10.52 -1.09
C PRO A 355 11.84 -10.78 -2.12
N THR A 356 10.61 -10.34 -1.84
CA THR A 356 9.51 -10.41 -2.81
C THR A 356 9.57 -9.30 -3.84
N GLN A 357 10.31 -8.22 -3.54
CA GLN A 357 10.59 -7.09 -4.42
C GLN A 357 12.10 -6.91 -4.62
N PRO A 358 12.78 -7.81 -5.35
CA PRO A 358 14.25 -7.89 -5.38
C PRO A 358 14.97 -6.72 -6.05
N TYR A 359 14.25 -5.70 -6.53
CA TYR A 359 14.81 -4.53 -7.20
C TYR A 359 14.49 -3.22 -6.48
N ASP A 360 13.80 -3.27 -5.34
CA ASP A 360 13.41 -2.08 -4.59
C ASP A 360 14.53 -1.63 -3.65
N GLY A 361 15.39 -0.76 -4.17
CA GLY A 361 16.50 -0.17 -3.42
C GLY A 361 16.12 1.04 -2.57
N SER A 362 14.88 1.55 -2.66
CA SER A 362 14.50 2.82 -2.02
C SER A 362 13.00 2.87 -1.68
N PRO A 363 12.53 2.02 -0.75
CA PRO A 363 11.10 1.91 -0.41
C PRO A 363 10.51 3.16 0.26
N TRP A 364 11.35 4.12 0.67
CA TRP A 364 10.96 5.43 1.21
C TRP A 364 10.59 6.46 0.13
N GLN A 365 10.74 6.14 -1.16
CA GLN A 365 10.41 7.04 -2.26
C GLN A 365 8.97 6.87 -2.74
N TRP A 366 8.34 7.98 -3.13
CA TRP A 366 7.10 7.97 -3.90
C TRP A 366 6.97 9.25 -4.72
N TRP A 367 6.17 9.21 -5.78
CA TRP A 367 5.95 10.32 -6.71
C TRP A 367 4.49 10.37 -7.18
N ASP A 368 4.12 11.45 -7.89
CA ASP A 368 2.81 11.55 -8.52
C ASP A 368 2.76 10.68 -9.78
N GLU A 369 1.91 9.65 -9.74
CA GLU A 369 1.70 8.72 -10.86
C GLU A 369 1.23 9.43 -12.12
N ALA A 370 0.26 10.34 -12.00
CA ALA A 370 -0.33 11.04 -13.13
C ALA A 370 0.69 11.97 -13.80
N ALA A 371 1.56 12.61 -13.02
CA ALA A 371 2.64 13.45 -13.53
C ALA A 371 3.67 12.62 -14.32
N ALA A 372 4.10 11.48 -13.78
CA ALA A 372 5.04 10.58 -14.47
C ALA A 372 4.43 10.01 -15.77
N GLN A 373 3.18 9.56 -15.74
CA GLN A 373 2.47 9.06 -16.93
C GLN A 373 2.24 10.16 -17.98
N ALA A 374 1.93 11.39 -17.55
CA ALA A 374 1.78 12.52 -18.45
C ALA A 374 3.11 12.88 -19.13
N TYR A 375 4.23 12.84 -18.40
CA TYR A 375 5.55 13.04 -18.97
C TYR A 375 5.90 11.95 -20.01
N ASP A 376 5.62 10.68 -19.69
CA ASP A 376 5.81 9.55 -20.61
C ASP A 376 5.00 9.72 -21.90
N ALA A 377 3.72 10.07 -21.78
CA ALA A 377 2.86 10.32 -22.94
C ALA A 377 3.34 11.50 -23.80
N ALA A 378 3.89 12.54 -23.18
CA ALA A 378 4.36 13.74 -23.87
C ALA A 378 5.72 13.54 -24.56
N ASN A 379 6.62 12.74 -23.99
CA ASN A 379 8.02 12.60 -24.43
C ASN A 379 8.37 11.24 -25.02
N GLY A 380 7.42 10.29 -25.03
CA GLY A 380 7.64 8.93 -25.54
C GLY A 380 8.62 8.13 -24.67
N THR A 381 8.66 8.42 -23.37
CA THR A 381 9.49 7.71 -22.39
C THR A 381 8.70 6.59 -21.71
N THR A 382 9.38 5.79 -20.88
CA THR A 382 8.77 4.69 -20.11
C THR A 382 9.12 4.80 -18.63
N ILE A 383 9.32 6.02 -18.13
CA ILE A 383 9.80 6.29 -16.77
C ILE A 383 8.86 5.71 -15.74
N TRP A 384 7.54 5.92 -15.89
CA TRP A 384 6.56 5.37 -14.95
C TRP A 384 6.65 3.85 -14.90
N ALA A 385 6.64 3.19 -16.06
CA ALA A 385 6.70 1.73 -16.12
C ALA A 385 8.01 1.18 -15.54
N THR A 386 9.15 1.82 -15.81
CA THR A 386 10.45 1.44 -15.23
C THR A 386 10.42 1.60 -13.71
N GLN A 387 9.92 2.72 -13.19
CA GLN A 387 9.87 2.94 -11.76
C GLN A 387 8.93 1.95 -11.04
N MET A 388 7.80 1.56 -11.66
CA MET A 388 6.93 0.48 -11.15
C MET A 388 7.60 -0.89 -11.11
N THR A 389 8.67 -1.13 -11.89
CA THR A 389 9.44 -2.39 -11.76
C THR A 389 10.42 -2.37 -10.60
N LEU A 390 10.83 -1.18 -10.17
CA LEU A 390 11.76 -0.98 -9.07
C LEU A 390 11.02 -0.92 -7.74
N ASN A 391 9.93 -0.15 -7.67
CA ASN A 391 9.05 -0.08 -6.50
C ASN A 391 7.58 -0.21 -6.96
N PRO A 392 7.04 -1.45 -7.06
CA PRO A 392 5.68 -1.74 -7.53
C PRO A 392 4.53 -1.30 -6.61
N ASN A 393 4.77 -1.17 -5.32
CA ASN A 393 3.78 -0.79 -4.29
C ASN A 393 3.98 0.66 -3.81
N MET A 394 4.78 1.44 -4.56
CA MET A 394 5.09 2.82 -4.23
C MET A 394 3.85 3.61 -3.85
N GLY A 395 4.02 4.47 -2.85
CA GLY A 395 2.95 5.31 -2.37
C GLY A 395 3.27 5.83 -0.97
N PRO A 396 2.49 6.83 -0.52
CA PRO A 396 2.74 7.47 0.75
C PRO A 396 2.63 6.50 1.93
N THR A 397 1.82 5.44 1.85
CA THR A 397 1.67 4.47 2.95
C THR A 397 2.95 3.69 3.22
N GLU A 398 3.55 3.09 2.20
CA GLU A 398 4.81 2.36 2.34
C GLU A 398 5.95 3.31 2.66
N ALA A 399 6.05 4.42 1.94
CA ALA A 399 7.13 5.35 2.13
C ALA A 399 7.14 5.95 3.54
N ASN A 400 5.97 6.34 4.07
CA ASN A 400 5.88 6.85 5.44
C ASN A 400 6.24 5.80 6.49
N TYR A 401 5.94 4.52 6.26
CA TYR A 401 6.38 3.45 7.16
C TYR A 401 7.92 3.41 7.27
N TRP A 402 8.62 3.47 6.15
CA TRP A 402 10.09 3.51 6.17
C TRP A 402 10.64 4.82 6.71
N ILE A 403 9.99 5.95 6.44
CA ILE A 403 10.38 7.25 7.00
C ILE A 403 10.19 7.27 8.53
N ASP A 404 9.15 6.63 9.07
CA ASP A 404 8.98 6.47 10.52
C ASP A 404 10.18 5.73 11.14
N ILE A 405 10.63 4.64 10.51
CA ILE A 405 11.82 3.88 10.93
C ILE A 405 13.09 4.74 10.83
N ILE A 406 13.28 5.43 9.70
CA ILE A 406 14.43 6.29 9.47
C ILE A 406 14.51 7.40 10.52
N GLN A 407 13.39 8.09 10.77
CA GLN A 407 13.28 9.12 11.78
C GLN A 407 13.57 8.57 13.18
N GLY A 408 12.89 7.47 13.57
CA GLY A 408 13.02 6.87 14.90
C GLY A 408 14.43 6.35 15.19
N TYR A 409 15.10 5.73 14.21
CA TYR A 409 16.46 5.22 14.37
C TYR A 409 17.50 6.35 14.39
N THR A 410 17.28 7.40 13.59
CA THR A 410 18.22 8.53 13.45
C THR A 410 18.12 9.51 14.60
N ALA A 411 16.92 9.80 15.11
CA ALA A 411 16.67 10.79 16.15
C ALA A 411 17.62 10.71 17.37
N PRO A 412 17.75 9.56 18.08
CA PRO A 412 18.67 9.45 19.22
C PRO A 412 20.13 9.67 18.83
N ARG A 413 20.55 9.16 17.67
CA ARG A 413 21.95 9.24 17.19
C ARG A 413 22.32 10.66 16.79
N LEU A 414 21.43 11.32 16.06
CA LEU A 414 21.58 12.73 15.68
C LEU A 414 21.61 13.61 16.93
N ALA A 415 20.70 13.42 17.87
CA ALA A 415 20.62 14.24 19.08
C ALA A 415 21.89 14.12 19.96
N LEU A 416 22.44 12.91 20.07
CA LEU A 416 23.72 12.66 20.74
C LEU A 416 24.90 13.29 19.97
N ALA A 417 24.99 13.07 18.66
CA ALA A 417 26.07 13.60 17.82
C ALA A 417 26.09 15.14 17.79
N MET A 418 24.91 15.77 17.79
CA MET A 418 24.75 17.23 17.87
C MET A 418 24.93 17.78 19.29
N GLY A 419 25.06 16.92 20.31
CA GLY A 419 25.19 17.33 21.71
C GLY A 419 23.98 18.10 22.23
N VAL A 420 22.79 17.86 21.67
CA VAL A 420 21.52 18.45 22.15
C VAL A 420 20.81 17.56 23.16
N VAL A 421 21.22 16.30 23.25
CA VAL A 421 20.85 15.34 24.31
C VAL A 421 22.13 14.63 24.77
N SER A 422 22.18 14.17 26.03
CA SER A 422 23.30 13.40 26.58
C SER A 422 22.83 12.07 27.15
N ALA A 423 23.52 10.97 26.84
CA ALA A 423 23.29 9.69 27.52
C ALA A 423 23.98 9.67 28.90
N GLY A 424 23.35 9.04 29.91
CA GLY A 424 23.90 8.92 31.27
C GLY A 424 22.95 9.38 32.38
N PRO A 425 23.45 9.76 33.57
CA PRO A 425 22.60 10.35 34.61
C PRO A 425 21.96 11.65 34.12
N GLY A 426 20.67 11.84 34.39
CA GLY A 426 19.90 13.01 33.97
C GLY A 426 18.46 12.92 34.49
N CYS A 427 17.64 13.94 34.27
CA CYS A 427 16.27 13.91 34.75
C CYS A 427 15.45 12.80 34.05
N THR A 428 14.90 11.86 34.83
CA THR A 428 14.06 10.76 34.33
C THR A 428 12.56 11.02 34.47
N ASP A 429 12.16 12.15 35.07
CA ASP A 429 10.74 12.51 35.21
C ASP A 429 10.23 13.12 33.91
N THR A 430 9.27 12.43 33.26
CA THR A 430 8.66 12.89 32.01
C THR A 430 7.95 14.23 32.15
N LEU A 431 7.54 14.65 33.34
CA LEU A 431 6.87 15.94 33.55
C LEU A 431 7.85 17.11 33.74
N ALA A 432 9.15 16.86 33.79
CA ALA A 432 10.17 17.88 33.95
C ALA A 432 10.54 18.54 32.61
N CYS A 433 10.85 19.84 32.65
CA CYS A 433 11.29 20.64 31.51
C CYS A 433 12.63 20.22 30.92
N ASN A 434 13.46 19.55 31.70
CA ASN A 434 14.74 18.99 31.26
C ASN A 434 14.73 17.45 31.31
N PHE A 435 13.55 16.83 31.15
CA PHE A 435 13.44 15.39 30.95
C PHE A 435 14.41 14.95 29.86
N ASN A 436 15.20 13.92 30.16
CA ASN A 436 16.16 13.34 29.25
C ASN A 436 15.73 11.90 28.92
N PRO A 437 15.30 11.61 27.69
CA PRO A 437 14.81 10.29 27.30
C PRO A 437 15.93 9.25 27.23
N LEU A 438 17.19 9.69 27.18
CA LEU A 438 18.38 8.83 27.19
C LEU A 438 19.02 8.77 28.59
N ALA A 439 18.33 9.26 29.63
CA ALA A 439 18.82 9.17 31.00
C ALA A 439 18.77 7.73 31.51
N THR A 440 19.91 7.22 31.97
CA THR A 440 20.03 5.86 32.52
C THR A 440 19.81 5.82 34.03
N SER A 441 19.81 6.97 34.69
CA SER A 441 19.50 7.14 36.13
C SER A 441 19.14 8.58 36.45
N ASP A 442 18.24 8.79 37.42
CA ASP A 442 17.91 10.14 37.91
C ASP A 442 19.09 10.73 38.68
N ASP A 443 19.57 11.89 38.26
CA ASP A 443 20.64 12.65 38.92
C ASP A 443 20.11 13.78 39.83
N GLY A 444 18.77 13.92 39.93
CA GLY A 444 18.11 14.97 40.70
C GLY A 444 18.14 16.34 40.02
N SER A 445 18.49 16.41 38.72
CA SER A 445 18.51 17.67 37.95
C SER A 445 17.14 18.14 37.48
N CYS A 446 16.05 17.41 37.73
CA CYS A 446 14.71 17.75 37.24
C CYS A 446 14.26 19.17 37.62
N THR A 447 13.89 19.93 36.61
CA THR A 447 13.34 21.28 36.68
C THR A 447 11.94 21.27 36.09
N TYR A 448 11.03 22.07 36.64
CA TYR A 448 9.63 22.12 36.19
C TYR A 448 9.26 23.55 35.86
N ALA A 449 8.30 23.70 34.94
CA ALA A 449 7.79 25.01 34.57
C ALA A 449 7.12 25.68 35.78
N THR A 450 7.18 27.01 35.81
CA THR A 450 6.43 27.78 36.82
C THR A 450 4.93 27.62 36.55
N PRO A 451 4.07 27.45 37.57
CA PRO A 451 2.63 27.35 37.33
C PRO A 451 2.09 28.52 36.48
N GLY A 452 1.43 28.21 35.36
CA GLY A 452 0.93 29.19 34.39
C GLY A 452 1.94 29.64 33.33
N TYR A 453 3.07 28.94 33.22
CA TYR A 453 4.10 29.13 32.19
C TYR A 453 4.49 27.77 31.60
N ASP A 454 4.97 27.77 30.36
CA ASP A 454 5.62 26.61 29.77
C ASP A 454 7.11 26.52 30.20
N CYS A 455 7.82 25.49 29.73
CA CYS A 455 9.23 25.29 30.03
C CYS A 455 10.16 26.34 29.42
N ASN A 456 9.67 27.16 28.49
CA ASN A 456 10.39 28.28 27.89
C ASN A 456 10.12 29.60 28.62
N GLY A 457 9.37 29.57 29.73
CA GLY A 457 8.98 30.77 30.47
C GLY A 457 7.99 31.65 29.71
N VAL A 458 7.34 31.11 28.67
CA VAL A 458 6.24 31.78 27.99
C VAL A 458 5.01 31.65 28.88
N SER A 459 4.38 32.79 29.14
CA SER A 459 3.16 32.78 29.93
C SER A 459 2.08 32.05 29.16
N LEU A 460 1.56 30.99 29.77
CA LEU A 460 0.36 30.33 29.29
C LEU A 460 -0.89 31.18 29.57
N ASN A 461 -0.75 32.44 30.01
CA ASN A 461 -1.82 33.39 30.30
C ASN A 461 -1.98 34.41 29.14
N ILE A 462 -2.68 34.02 28.08
CA ILE A 462 -3.02 34.88 26.96
C ILE A 462 -4.39 35.51 27.25
N SER A 463 -4.48 36.84 27.27
CA SER A 463 -5.73 37.57 27.55
C SER A 463 -6.51 37.80 26.28
N GLY A 464 -7.77 37.39 26.26
CA GLY A 464 -8.69 37.54 25.14
C GLY A 464 -10.04 36.93 25.52
N CYS A 465 -10.99 36.89 24.60
CA CYS A 465 -12.24 36.22 24.89
C CYS A 465 -12.02 34.70 24.93
N THR A 466 -12.15 34.09 26.11
CA THR A 466 -12.04 32.63 26.28
C THR A 466 -13.37 31.91 26.08
N ASP A 467 -14.47 32.65 25.92
CA ASP A 467 -15.76 32.03 25.62
C ASP A 467 -15.83 31.67 24.14
N ALA A 468 -15.73 30.37 23.86
CA ALA A 468 -15.82 29.79 22.53
C ALA A 468 -17.09 30.20 21.76
N LEU A 469 -18.14 30.66 22.44
CA LEU A 469 -19.40 31.09 21.82
C LEU A 469 -19.37 32.54 21.33
N ALA A 470 -18.34 33.33 21.63
CA ALA A 470 -18.23 34.72 21.21
C ALA A 470 -17.67 34.87 19.79
N CYS A 471 -18.09 35.92 19.08
CA CYS A 471 -17.60 36.29 17.75
C CYS A 471 -16.12 36.68 17.71
N ASN A 472 -15.56 37.09 18.85
CA ASN A 472 -14.14 37.39 19.00
C ASN A 472 -13.44 36.39 19.92
N TYR A 473 -13.94 35.16 20.00
CA TYR A 473 -13.25 34.07 20.66
C TYR A 473 -11.82 33.93 20.13
N ASP A 474 -10.87 33.83 21.05
CA ASP A 474 -9.46 33.58 20.76
C ASP A 474 -9.09 32.24 21.38
N GLU A 475 -8.85 31.22 20.54
CA GLU A 475 -8.49 29.88 21.00
C GLU A 475 -7.14 29.81 21.71
N THR A 476 -6.33 30.85 21.55
CA THR A 476 -5.05 30.98 22.26
C THR A 476 -5.24 31.63 23.63
N ALA A 477 -6.37 32.30 23.89
CA ALA A 477 -6.66 32.94 25.16
C ALA A 477 -6.92 31.92 26.28
N THR A 478 -6.32 32.18 27.43
CA THR A 478 -6.42 31.36 28.64
C THR A 478 -6.86 32.16 29.86
N ILE A 479 -7.01 33.48 29.72
CA ILE A 479 -7.65 34.39 30.68
C ILE A 479 -8.70 35.22 29.95
N ASP A 480 -9.95 35.13 30.41
CA ASP A 480 -11.05 35.99 29.94
C ASP A 480 -10.80 37.45 30.34
N ASP A 481 -10.66 38.33 29.36
CA ASP A 481 -10.47 39.77 29.56
C ASP A 481 -11.79 40.56 29.58
N GLY A 482 -12.93 39.85 29.48
CA GLY A 482 -14.27 40.43 29.48
C GLY A 482 -14.65 41.12 28.17
N THR A 483 -13.89 40.91 27.09
CA THR A 483 -14.16 41.51 25.78
C THR A 483 -15.06 40.67 24.88
N CYS A 484 -15.57 39.51 25.35
CA CYS A 484 -16.45 38.63 24.59
C CYS A 484 -17.68 39.36 24.01
N ASN A 485 -17.83 39.29 22.69
CA ASN A 485 -18.87 39.93 21.90
C ASN A 485 -19.70 38.86 21.19
N TYR A 486 -21.02 38.92 21.34
CA TYR A 486 -21.98 38.02 20.72
C TYR A 486 -22.88 38.88 19.83
N HIS A 487 -22.90 38.62 18.51
CA HIS A 487 -23.55 39.49 17.52
C HIS A 487 -24.95 39.00 17.12
N VAL A 488 -25.75 39.92 16.56
CA VAL A 488 -27.02 39.62 15.87
C VAL A 488 -26.79 39.31 14.39
N GLY A 489 -27.37 38.23 13.89
CA GLY A 489 -27.44 37.95 12.45
C GLY A 489 -28.61 38.69 11.82
N THR A 490 -28.40 39.42 10.72
CA THR A 490 -29.48 40.14 10.01
C THR A 490 -30.40 39.23 9.19
N ASP A 491 -29.95 38.00 8.90
CA ASP A 491 -30.64 37.04 8.04
C ASP A 491 -31.22 35.83 8.81
N ILE A 492 -31.01 35.75 10.13
CA ILE A 492 -31.55 34.69 10.99
C ILE A 492 -32.71 35.28 11.81
N PRO A 493 -33.95 34.78 11.67
CA PRO A 493 -35.09 35.26 12.44
C PRO A 493 -34.88 35.09 13.95
N THR A 494 -34.71 36.19 14.68
CA THR A 494 -34.52 36.19 16.13
C THR A 494 -35.57 37.06 16.81
N GLY A 495 -35.91 36.72 18.05
CA GLY A 495 -36.84 37.49 18.87
C GLY A 495 -37.86 36.61 19.59
N PRO A 496 -38.54 37.14 20.61
CA PRO A 496 -39.41 36.37 21.51
C PRO A 496 -40.68 35.83 20.83
N THR A 497 -40.95 36.21 19.58
CA THR A 497 -42.14 35.79 18.80
C THR A 497 -41.80 34.82 17.66
N GLU A 498 -40.53 34.61 17.35
CA GLU A 498 -40.10 33.69 16.31
C GLU A 498 -39.98 32.28 16.89
N VAL A 499 -40.84 31.37 16.42
CA VAL A 499 -40.88 29.99 16.94
C VAL A 499 -39.99 29.10 16.08
N TRP A 500 -39.02 28.48 16.75
CA TRP A 500 -38.07 27.56 16.17
C TRP A 500 -38.39 26.13 16.57
N LEU A 501 -38.16 25.21 15.64
CA LEU A 501 -38.15 23.77 15.89
C LEU A 501 -36.69 23.35 16.04
N VAL A 502 -36.38 22.59 17.08
CA VAL A 502 -35.04 22.07 17.36
C VAL A 502 -35.17 20.58 17.67
N GLY A 503 -34.34 19.75 17.06
CA GLY A 503 -34.43 18.31 17.25
C GLY A 503 -33.11 17.59 17.05
N LEU A 504 -33.16 16.28 17.28
CA LEU A 504 -32.03 15.38 17.06
C LEU A 504 -32.30 14.42 15.91
N THR A 505 -31.25 13.97 15.23
CA THR A 505 -31.32 12.93 14.21
C THR A 505 -30.70 11.67 14.78
N LEU A 506 -31.46 10.58 14.96
CA LEU A 506 -30.91 9.27 15.28
C LEU A 506 -30.43 8.59 14.00
N THR A 507 -29.13 8.29 13.89
CA THR A 507 -28.63 7.38 12.85
C THR A 507 -27.94 6.18 13.50
N GLY A 508 -28.48 4.97 13.31
CA GLY A 508 -27.69 3.73 13.42
C GLY A 508 -27.96 2.78 14.61
N THR A 509 -29.12 2.77 15.26
CA THR A 509 -29.42 1.73 16.29
C THR A 509 -30.46 0.68 15.84
N PRO A 510 -30.41 -0.56 16.37
CA PRO A 510 -31.36 -1.64 16.05
C PRO A 510 -32.81 -1.40 16.49
N PHE A 511 -33.14 -0.26 17.12
CA PHE A 511 -34.48 0.08 17.62
C PHE A 511 -35.31 0.97 16.67
N GLU A 512 -34.77 1.34 15.50
CA GLU A 512 -35.47 2.02 14.39
C GLU A 512 -36.88 1.45 14.05
N PRO A 513 -37.13 0.13 14.04
CA PRO A 513 -38.42 -0.41 13.60
C PRO A 513 -39.59 -0.21 14.58
N LEU A 514 -39.32 0.17 15.84
CA LEU A 514 -40.35 0.41 16.86
C LEU A 514 -40.79 1.89 16.95
N ALA A 515 -40.11 2.81 16.25
CA ALA A 515 -40.39 4.25 16.27
C ALA A 515 -41.22 4.76 15.06
N GLY A 516 -41.42 3.95 14.02
CA GLY A 516 -42.17 4.36 12.81
C GLY A 516 -43.69 4.15 12.84
N GLY A 517 -44.24 3.56 13.92
CA GLY A 517 -45.63 3.09 14.02
C GLY A 517 -46.65 4.09 14.57
N CYS A 518 -46.22 5.29 14.92
CA CYS A 518 -47.09 6.44 15.08
C CYS A 518 -46.52 7.53 14.19
N GLU A 519 -47.36 8.20 13.43
CA GLU A 519 -48.60 8.70 14.03
C GLU A 519 -49.89 8.26 13.33
N ALA A 520 -50.37 7.06 13.65
CA ALA A 520 -51.76 6.72 13.41
C ALA A 520 -52.79 7.59 14.21
N ALA A 521 -52.35 8.64 14.93
CA ALA A 521 -53.22 9.59 15.64
C ALA A 521 -52.87 11.09 15.50
N GLY A 522 -51.88 11.45 14.65
CA GLY A 522 -51.52 12.83 14.30
C GLY A 522 -50.65 13.63 15.30
N GLY A 523 -49.34 13.41 15.33
CA GLY A 523 -48.36 14.31 15.98
C GLY A 523 -46.88 13.89 15.91
N VAL A 524 -46.12 14.49 14.98
CA VAL A 524 -44.65 14.50 14.73
C VAL A 524 -43.74 13.33 15.15
N ASN A 525 -42.89 12.83 14.22
CA ASN A 525 -41.54 12.33 14.56
C ASN A 525 -40.43 12.71 13.55
N PRO A 526 -39.68 13.80 13.80
CA PRO A 526 -38.33 14.00 13.27
C PRO A 526 -37.30 13.51 14.31
N ASN A 527 -37.27 12.22 14.62
CA ASN A 527 -36.43 11.59 15.65
C ASN A 527 -36.14 12.45 16.91
N VAL A 528 -37.24 13.04 17.42
CA VAL A 528 -37.42 13.98 18.55
C VAL A 528 -37.17 15.44 18.23
N SER A 529 -38.29 16.15 18.01
CA SER A 529 -38.38 17.60 18.13
C SER A 529 -38.67 17.96 19.58
N ILE A 530 -37.70 18.60 20.23
CA ILE A 530 -37.95 19.38 21.42
C ILE A 530 -38.48 20.73 20.93
N ASN A 531 -39.77 20.99 21.10
CA ASN A 531 -40.26 22.34 20.86
C ASN A 531 -39.68 23.24 21.95
N GLY A 532 -38.72 24.07 21.55
CA GLY A 532 -38.07 25.05 22.39
C GLY A 532 -38.04 26.39 21.67
N VAL A 533 -38.30 27.46 22.41
CA VAL A 533 -38.10 28.81 21.89
C VAL A 533 -36.67 29.20 22.21
N ILE A 534 -35.93 29.64 21.18
CA ILE A 534 -34.66 30.31 21.38
C ILE A 534 -34.97 31.72 21.91
N VAL A 535 -34.72 31.97 23.19
CA VAL A 535 -35.04 33.24 23.84
C VAL A 535 -33.82 34.17 23.88
N GLY A 536 -34.01 35.42 23.46
CA GLY A 536 -32.99 36.46 23.52
C GLY A 536 -32.97 37.33 22.26
N ASP A 537 -32.17 38.40 22.31
CA ASP A 537 -31.99 39.38 21.24
C ASP A 537 -30.63 39.25 20.54
N GLY A 538 -29.86 38.19 20.85
CA GLY A 538 -28.55 37.90 20.27
C GLY A 538 -27.36 38.62 20.93
N ALA A 539 -27.57 39.43 21.98
CA ALA A 539 -26.48 40.10 22.70
C ALA A 539 -25.70 39.18 23.68
N THR A 540 -26.24 37.99 23.95
CA THR A 540 -25.64 36.92 24.76
C THR A 540 -25.96 35.58 24.12
N PRO A 541 -25.24 34.48 24.46
CA PRO A 541 -25.64 33.14 24.03
C PRO A 541 -27.12 32.89 24.32
N LEU A 542 -27.85 32.47 23.29
CA LEU A 542 -29.27 32.23 23.35
C LEU A 542 -29.50 30.88 24.05
N THR A 543 -30.52 30.84 24.90
CA THR A 543 -30.90 29.63 25.63
C THR A 543 -32.23 29.11 25.10
N MET A 544 -32.39 27.79 25.13
CA MET A 544 -33.67 27.17 24.83
C MET A 544 -34.60 27.25 26.05
N SER A 545 -35.85 27.65 25.83
CA SER A 545 -36.89 27.66 26.87
C SER A 545 -38.16 26.96 26.38
N GLY A 546 -38.98 26.45 27.30
CA GLY A 546 -40.24 25.78 26.97
C GLY A 546 -40.10 24.38 26.35
N ILE A 547 -38.91 23.78 26.49
CA ILE A 547 -38.57 22.42 26.04
C ILE A 547 -39.64 21.43 26.52
N THR A 548 -40.32 20.81 25.57
CA THR A 548 -41.30 19.75 25.83
C THR A 548 -40.86 18.50 25.07
N ASP A 549 -40.60 17.41 25.78
CA ASP A 549 -40.47 16.06 25.21
C ASP A 549 -41.82 15.35 25.31
N PRO A 550 -42.64 15.35 24.25
CA PRO A 550 -43.96 14.75 24.27
C PRO A 550 -43.93 13.21 24.38
N THR A 551 -42.78 12.58 24.14
CA THR A 551 -42.63 11.11 24.19
C THR A 551 -42.21 10.61 25.57
N GLY A 552 -41.54 11.45 26.37
CA GLY A 552 -40.97 11.11 27.67
C GLY A 552 -39.83 10.09 27.63
N LEU A 553 -39.45 9.62 26.43
CA LEU A 553 -38.43 8.61 26.18
C LEU A 553 -37.02 9.21 26.24
N LEU A 554 -36.90 10.54 26.22
CA LEU A 554 -35.64 11.25 26.09
C LEU A 554 -35.40 12.22 27.26
N GLY A 555 -35.88 11.90 28.47
CA GLY A 555 -35.73 12.78 29.65
C GLY A 555 -34.30 13.25 29.94
N GLU A 556 -33.27 12.42 29.69
CA GLU A 556 -31.86 12.81 29.81
C GLU A 556 -31.39 13.72 28.66
N LEU A 557 -31.95 13.56 27.45
CA LEU A 557 -31.64 14.39 26.29
C LEU A 557 -32.42 15.72 26.27
N ALA A 558 -33.62 15.77 26.84
CA ALA A 558 -34.33 17.02 27.12
C ALA A 558 -33.57 17.84 28.18
N LEU A 559 -32.94 17.17 29.15
CA LEU A 559 -32.02 17.79 30.09
C LEU A 559 -30.78 18.35 29.36
N LEU A 560 -30.16 17.55 28.47
CA LEU A 560 -29.01 17.98 27.67
C LEU A 560 -29.36 19.17 26.76
N ALA A 561 -30.44 19.11 26.00
CA ALA A 561 -30.90 20.20 25.15
C ALA A 561 -31.26 21.47 25.94
N SER A 562 -31.70 21.33 27.20
CA SER A 562 -31.94 22.47 28.10
C SER A 562 -30.65 23.14 28.61
N THR A 563 -29.51 22.46 28.52
CA THR A 563 -28.21 23.04 28.89
C THR A 563 -27.39 23.50 27.68
N VAL A 564 -27.85 23.22 26.46
CA VAL A 564 -27.19 23.63 25.23
C VAL A 564 -27.47 25.11 24.94
N GLN A 565 -26.44 25.85 24.56
CA GLN A 565 -26.52 27.26 24.19
C GLN A 565 -26.22 27.43 22.71
N PHE A 566 -26.96 28.32 22.06
CA PHE A 566 -26.75 28.69 20.66
C PHE A 566 -26.15 30.09 20.58
N SER A 567 -25.18 30.27 19.69
CA SER A 567 -24.65 31.59 19.39
C SER A 567 -24.72 31.86 17.89
N ILE A 568 -24.96 33.12 17.55
CA ILE A 568 -25.06 33.60 16.18
C ILE A 568 -23.90 34.58 15.96
N CYS A 569 -23.19 34.40 14.84
CA CYS A 569 -22.17 35.35 14.42
C CYS A 569 -22.31 35.61 12.92
N GLY A 570 -22.93 36.75 12.57
CA GLY A 570 -23.30 37.06 11.19
C GLY A 570 -24.35 36.06 10.67
N THR A 571 -24.02 35.32 9.61
CA THR A 571 -24.88 34.27 9.03
C THR A 571 -24.62 32.88 9.61
N ASN A 572 -23.64 32.75 10.51
CA ASN A 572 -23.21 31.46 11.06
C ASN A 572 -23.89 31.19 12.40
N MET A 573 -24.31 29.94 12.62
CA MET A 573 -24.89 29.45 13.87
C MET A 573 -23.96 28.42 14.49
N THR A 574 -23.72 28.52 15.79
CA THR A 574 -22.90 27.57 16.55
C THR A 574 -23.68 27.06 17.75
N VAL A 575 -23.36 25.84 18.18
CA VAL A 575 -24.00 25.21 19.35
C VAL A 575 -22.96 24.64 20.31
N ALA A 576 -23.10 24.94 21.60
CA ALA A 576 -22.27 24.37 22.67
C ALA A 576 -22.85 23.02 23.14
N ALA A 577 -22.21 21.92 22.75
CA ALA A 577 -22.62 20.56 23.11
C ALA A 577 -21.38 19.66 23.32
N LEU A 578 -21.48 18.67 24.24
CA LEU A 578 -20.39 17.76 24.60
C LEU A 578 -19.08 18.45 25.05
N GLY A 579 -19.16 19.68 25.58
CA GLY A 579 -17.97 20.46 25.96
C GLY A 579 -17.20 21.06 24.79
N ASN A 580 -17.75 21.01 23.57
CA ASN A 580 -17.19 21.62 22.36
C ASN A 580 -18.20 22.57 21.71
N ASN A 581 -17.71 23.50 20.88
CA ASN A 581 -18.56 24.33 20.04
C ASN A 581 -18.61 23.80 18.62
N ILE A 582 -19.81 23.52 18.16
CA ILE A 582 -20.05 22.86 16.88
C ILE A 582 -20.65 23.89 15.92
N PRO A 583 -19.95 24.25 14.82
CA PRO A 583 -20.51 25.11 13.79
C PRO A 583 -21.61 24.35 13.06
N MET A 584 -22.83 24.89 13.06
CA MET A 584 -23.96 24.30 12.36
C MET A 584 -23.92 24.70 10.88
N VAL A 585 -24.08 23.71 10.01
CA VAL A 585 -24.12 23.91 8.57
C VAL A 585 -25.59 24.09 8.17
N GLY A 586 -25.89 25.16 7.46
CA GLY A 586 -27.27 25.47 7.08
C GLY A 586 -27.37 26.45 5.93
N ASN A 587 -28.57 26.57 5.38
CA ASN A 587 -28.85 27.36 4.17
C ASN A 587 -29.65 28.65 4.44
N GLY A 588 -29.75 29.09 5.70
CA GLY A 588 -30.59 30.23 6.09
C GLY A 588 -32.05 29.86 6.41
N GLN A 589 -32.46 28.62 6.17
CA GLN A 589 -33.79 28.10 6.50
C GLN A 589 -33.74 26.87 7.40
N PHE A 590 -32.65 26.11 7.37
CA PHE A 590 -32.44 24.91 8.18
C PHE A 590 -30.94 24.76 8.50
N TRP A 591 -30.62 24.32 9.71
CA TRP A 591 -29.25 24.13 10.20
C TRP A 591 -29.08 22.77 10.88
N ILE A 592 -27.93 22.12 10.69
CA ILE A 592 -27.59 20.83 11.32
C ILE A 592 -26.12 20.79 11.76
N SER A 593 -25.84 20.09 12.86
CA SER A 593 -24.47 19.81 13.30
C SER A 593 -23.77 18.87 12.30
N PRO A 594 -22.59 19.22 11.78
CA PRO A 594 -21.88 18.37 10.82
C PRO A 594 -21.37 17.08 11.48
N ILE A 595 -21.08 17.14 12.78
CA ILE A 595 -20.64 16.00 13.60
C ILE A 595 -21.75 15.55 14.56
N ALA A 596 -21.68 14.30 14.98
CA ALA A 596 -22.57 13.74 15.98
C ALA A 596 -22.31 14.35 17.36
N ILE A 597 -23.38 14.63 18.10
CA ILE A 597 -23.38 15.17 19.45
C ILE A 597 -23.52 14.08 20.54
N ASN A 598 -23.40 12.80 20.17
CA ASN A 598 -23.22 11.68 21.10
C ASN A 598 -22.63 10.44 20.40
N ALA A 599 -22.33 9.41 21.19
CA ALA A 599 -21.70 8.17 20.74
C ALA A 599 -22.61 7.34 19.81
N GLU A 600 -23.92 7.60 19.84
CA GLU A 600 -24.94 6.99 19.02
C GLU A 600 -25.07 7.65 17.63
N GLY A 601 -24.15 8.55 17.28
CA GLY A 601 -24.12 9.18 15.96
C GLY A 601 -25.16 10.30 15.77
N GLN A 602 -25.81 10.76 16.84
CA GLN A 602 -26.93 11.68 16.71
C GLN A 602 -26.51 13.10 16.36
N LYS A 603 -27.20 13.78 15.45
CA LYS A 603 -26.90 15.18 15.08
C LYS A 603 -27.98 16.13 15.59
N LEU A 604 -27.62 17.37 15.91
CA LEU A 604 -28.57 18.41 16.32
C LEU A 604 -29.00 19.24 15.12
N TRP A 605 -30.28 19.57 14.99
CA TRP A 605 -30.79 20.43 13.92
C TRP A 605 -31.76 21.49 14.44
N ALA A 606 -31.91 22.60 13.70
CA ALA A 606 -32.82 23.70 14.01
C ALA A 606 -33.40 24.39 12.75
N ALA A 607 -34.67 24.82 12.79
CA ALA A 607 -35.32 25.60 11.71
C ALA A 607 -36.55 26.40 12.19
N PRO A 608 -36.91 27.55 11.59
CA PRO A 608 -38.12 28.29 11.92
C PRO A 608 -39.39 27.62 11.34
N MET A 609 -40.49 27.67 12.09
CA MET A 609 -41.76 26.98 11.75
C MET A 609 -42.41 27.40 10.43
N LEU A 610 -42.09 28.57 9.89
CA LEU A 610 -42.74 29.15 8.70
C LEU A 610 -42.38 28.46 7.37
N ASN A 611 -41.55 27.40 7.40
CA ASN A 611 -40.96 26.77 6.21
C ASN A 611 -41.59 25.41 5.74
N PHE A 612 -42.84 25.05 6.10
CA PHE A 612 -43.48 23.72 5.77
C PHE A 612 -44.89 23.81 5.04
N THR A 613 -45.34 22.85 4.17
CA THR A 613 -46.61 22.83 3.30
C THR A 613 -47.54 21.56 3.49
N LEU A 614 -48.76 21.38 2.85
CA LEU A 614 -49.86 20.34 3.15
C LEU A 614 -50.36 19.24 2.02
N GLY A 615 -50.59 17.88 2.26
CA GLY A 615 -50.76 16.62 1.35
C GLY A 615 -51.17 15.18 1.97
N CYS A 616 -51.02 13.94 1.34
CA CYS A 616 -51.14 12.54 1.97
C CYS A 616 -49.78 11.82 2.08
N GLY A 617 -49.46 11.31 3.28
CA GLY A 617 -48.14 10.85 3.70
C GLY A 617 -47.93 9.35 3.85
N ASP A 618 -48.87 8.50 3.42
CA ASP A 618 -48.66 7.04 3.42
C ASP A 618 -47.89 6.63 2.15
N PRO A 619 -46.60 6.23 2.24
CA PRO A 619 -45.75 5.95 1.08
C PRO A 619 -46.16 4.67 0.35
N SER A 620 -46.90 3.80 1.03
CA SER A 620 -47.47 2.62 0.40
C SER A 620 -48.72 2.96 -0.39
N ALA A 621 -49.39 4.07 -0.14
CA ALA A 621 -50.57 4.44 -0.91
C ALA A 621 -50.20 4.96 -2.32
N CYS A 622 -50.95 4.54 -3.32
CA CYS A 622 -50.78 4.90 -4.73
C CYS A 622 -50.96 6.40 -5.01
N ASN A 623 -51.61 7.15 -4.11
CA ASN A 623 -51.80 8.60 -4.16
C ASN A 623 -50.89 9.36 -3.17
N PHE A 624 -49.73 8.77 -2.84
CA PHE A 624 -48.68 9.37 -2.03
C PHE A 624 -48.17 10.67 -2.67
N SER A 625 -48.09 11.73 -1.87
CA SER A 625 -47.69 13.07 -2.33
C SER A 625 -46.18 13.26 -2.47
N GLY A 626 -45.37 12.27 -2.08
CA GLY A 626 -43.90 12.38 -2.05
C GLY A 626 -43.37 12.97 -0.74
N ASP A 627 -44.26 13.51 0.10
CA ASP A 627 -43.94 14.07 1.41
C ASP A 627 -44.66 13.26 2.51
N PRO A 628 -43.91 12.56 3.37
CA PRO A 628 -44.47 11.66 4.39
C PRO A 628 -45.06 12.36 5.63
N CYS A 629 -44.99 13.70 5.74
CA CYS A 629 -45.47 14.44 6.92
C CYS A 629 -46.89 15.01 6.77
N GLU A 630 -47.61 14.52 5.77
CA GLU A 630 -48.75 15.19 5.22
C GLU A 630 -50.05 14.42 5.49
N LEU A 631 -50.91 14.89 6.41
CA LEU A 631 -52.10 14.16 6.86
C LEU A 631 -53.38 14.55 6.09
N SER A 632 -53.61 13.90 4.96
CA SER A 632 -54.92 13.79 4.30
C SER A 632 -55.54 12.41 4.59
N THR A 633 -56.72 12.35 5.20
CA THR A 633 -57.37 11.11 5.70
C THR A 633 -57.96 10.18 4.62
N SER A 634 -57.46 10.17 3.39
CA SER A 634 -58.08 9.45 2.26
C SER A 634 -57.05 8.84 1.29
N CYS A 635 -56.37 7.76 1.70
CA CYS A 635 -55.27 7.12 0.93
C CYS A 635 -55.71 5.74 0.35
N THR A 636 -55.16 5.34 -0.81
CA THR A 636 -55.49 4.11 -1.61
C THR A 636 -54.28 3.20 -1.81
N TYR A 637 -54.38 1.86 -1.67
CA TYR A 637 -53.22 0.97 -1.44
C TYR A 637 -52.86 -0.02 -2.58
N PRO A 638 -51.62 -0.57 -2.61
CA PRO A 638 -51.11 -1.44 -3.66
C PRO A 638 -51.47 -2.92 -3.45
N GLY A 639 -51.49 -3.69 -4.54
CA GLY A 639 -51.72 -5.14 -4.55
C GLY A 639 -51.64 -5.68 -5.98
N CYS A 640 -51.63 -6.99 -6.19
CA CYS A 640 -51.49 -7.56 -7.54
C CYS A 640 -52.67 -7.12 -8.43
N THR A 641 -52.39 -6.32 -9.46
CA THR A 641 -53.43 -5.80 -10.37
C THR A 641 -53.61 -6.66 -11.63
N ASP A 642 -52.74 -7.64 -11.84
CA ASP A 642 -52.85 -8.59 -12.94
C ASP A 642 -53.92 -9.64 -12.64
N MET A 643 -55.05 -9.52 -13.35
CA MET A 643 -56.19 -10.43 -13.22
C MET A 643 -55.89 -11.90 -13.56
N THR A 644 -54.72 -12.20 -14.13
CA THR A 644 -54.30 -13.56 -14.52
C THR A 644 -53.35 -14.22 -13.51
N ALA A 645 -52.84 -13.47 -12.53
CA ALA A 645 -51.97 -14.00 -11.47
C ALA A 645 -52.76 -14.73 -10.38
N ASP A 646 -52.10 -15.66 -9.70
CA ASP A 646 -52.75 -16.54 -8.71
C ASP A 646 -53.23 -15.79 -7.44
N ASN A 647 -52.72 -14.57 -7.18
CA ASN A 647 -53.04 -13.73 -6.03
C ASN A 647 -53.59 -12.33 -6.38
N TYR A 648 -54.30 -12.18 -7.51
CA TYR A 648 -54.96 -10.94 -7.93
C TYR A 648 -55.88 -10.30 -6.87
N ASP A 649 -55.79 -8.98 -6.70
CA ASP A 649 -56.65 -8.17 -5.80
C ASP A 649 -57.34 -7.01 -6.55
N ALA A 650 -58.68 -7.03 -6.56
CA ALA A 650 -59.51 -6.02 -7.24
C ALA A 650 -59.66 -4.68 -6.48
N THR A 651 -59.14 -4.58 -5.25
CA THR A 651 -59.18 -3.35 -4.43
C THR A 651 -57.88 -2.55 -4.46
N ALA A 652 -56.86 -3.07 -5.15
CA ALA A 652 -55.58 -2.43 -5.35
C ALA A 652 -55.68 -1.20 -6.27
N GLY A 653 -55.08 -0.08 -5.86
CA GLY A 653 -55.00 1.17 -6.62
C GLY A 653 -53.79 1.28 -7.55
N CYS A 654 -52.80 0.41 -7.37
CA CYS A 654 -51.56 0.30 -8.15
C CYS A 654 -50.90 -1.07 -7.89
N ASP A 655 -50.11 -1.56 -8.83
CA ASP A 655 -49.46 -2.87 -8.75
C ASP A 655 -48.23 -2.85 -7.83
N ASP A 656 -48.10 -3.84 -6.96
CA ASP A 656 -47.00 -3.96 -6.00
C ASP A 656 -45.96 -5.02 -6.38
N GLY A 657 -46.12 -5.65 -7.55
CA GLY A 657 -45.22 -6.69 -8.02
C GLY A 657 -45.32 -8.00 -7.22
N SER A 658 -46.30 -8.11 -6.31
CA SER A 658 -46.55 -9.33 -5.54
C SER A 658 -47.22 -10.42 -6.37
N CYS A 659 -47.55 -10.17 -7.64
CA CYS A 659 -48.18 -11.13 -8.52
C CYS A 659 -47.37 -12.44 -8.60
N VAL A 660 -47.94 -13.50 -8.03
CA VAL A 660 -47.34 -14.83 -7.99
C VAL A 660 -47.76 -15.60 -9.24
N THR A 661 -46.76 -16.21 -9.88
CA THR A 661 -46.98 -17.20 -10.94
C THR A 661 -46.08 -18.40 -10.62
N ALA A 662 -46.68 -19.50 -10.16
CA ALA A 662 -45.92 -20.68 -9.72
C ALA A 662 -45.51 -21.60 -10.89
N GLY A 663 -44.27 -22.10 -10.88
CA GLY A 663 -43.73 -23.00 -11.92
C GLY A 663 -42.22 -23.21 -11.78
N CYS A 664 -41.63 -24.11 -12.57
CA CYS A 664 -40.18 -24.35 -12.47
C CYS A 664 -39.36 -23.10 -12.87
N THR A 665 -38.50 -22.64 -11.98
CA THR A 665 -37.68 -21.43 -12.19
C THR A 665 -36.25 -21.73 -12.64
N ASN A 666 -35.83 -22.99 -12.67
CA ASN A 666 -34.47 -23.36 -13.10
C ASN A 666 -34.41 -23.44 -14.63
N ALA A 667 -33.62 -22.55 -15.26
CA ALA A 667 -33.47 -22.47 -16.70
C ALA A 667 -32.80 -23.70 -17.34
N ALA A 668 -32.10 -24.53 -16.56
CA ALA A 668 -31.52 -25.80 -17.02
C ALA A 668 -32.54 -26.95 -17.02
N ALA A 669 -33.72 -26.76 -16.43
CA ALA A 669 -34.80 -27.73 -16.45
C ALA A 669 -35.60 -27.68 -17.76
N THR A 670 -36.01 -28.83 -18.24
CA THR A 670 -36.78 -29.00 -19.49
C THR A 670 -38.15 -28.32 -19.45
N ASN A 671 -38.72 -28.12 -18.26
CA ASN A 671 -40.02 -27.48 -18.05
C ASN A 671 -39.91 -26.09 -17.40
N TYR A 672 -38.78 -25.42 -17.60
CA TYR A 672 -38.59 -24.03 -17.18
C TYR A 672 -39.73 -23.14 -17.68
N ASN A 673 -40.35 -22.42 -16.77
CA ASN A 673 -41.34 -21.40 -17.09
C ASN A 673 -40.73 -20.02 -16.84
N ALA A 674 -40.43 -19.31 -17.92
CA ALA A 674 -39.84 -17.97 -17.84
C ALA A 674 -40.76 -16.92 -17.18
N ALA A 675 -42.07 -17.17 -17.11
CA ALA A 675 -43.02 -16.32 -16.39
C ALA A 675 -43.18 -16.72 -14.91
N ALA A 676 -42.65 -17.87 -14.50
CA ALA A 676 -42.72 -18.30 -13.12
C ALA A 676 -41.66 -17.58 -12.28
N ASN A 677 -42.09 -17.01 -11.16
CA ASN A 677 -41.22 -16.33 -10.20
C ASN A 677 -41.10 -17.08 -8.87
N THR A 678 -41.82 -18.21 -8.73
CA THR A 678 -41.80 -19.06 -7.53
C THR A 678 -41.69 -20.53 -7.94
N ASP A 679 -40.59 -21.19 -7.53
CA ASP A 679 -40.40 -22.62 -7.79
C ASP A 679 -41.36 -23.45 -6.92
N ASN A 680 -42.14 -24.30 -7.57
CA ASN A 680 -43.05 -25.22 -6.90
C ASN A 680 -42.51 -26.65 -6.82
N GLY A 681 -41.22 -26.86 -7.11
CA GLY A 681 -40.55 -28.16 -7.08
C GLY A 681 -40.88 -29.04 -8.29
N SER A 682 -41.45 -28.46 -9.35
CA SER A 682 -41.82 -29.20 -10.55
C SER A 682 -40.67 -29.39 -11.55
N CYS A 683 -39.47 -28.85 -11.29
CA CYS A 683 -38.36 -28.90 -12.24
C CYS A 683 -37.93 -30.32 -12.64
N LEU A 684 -37.81 -30.55 -13.95
CA LEU A 684 -37.39 -31.82 -14.55
C LEU A 684 -36.11 -31.64 -15.38
N PHE A 685 -35.07 -32.41 -15.10
CA PHE A 685 -33.77 -32.35 -15.78
C PHE A 685 -33.61 -33.52 -16.75
N LEU A 686 -33.10 -33.23 -17.95
CA LEU A 686 -32.86 -34.27 -18.95
C LEU A 686 -31.64 -35.10 -18.53
N VAL A 687 -31.84 -36.40 -18.44
CA VAL A 687 -30.82 -37.39 -18.14
C VAL A 687 -30.65 -38.27 -19.36
N THR A 688 -29.41 -38.42 -19.81
CA THR A 688 -29.07 -39.31 -20.92
C THR A 688 -28.19 -40.45 -20.42
N LEU A 689 -28.71 -41.67 -20.55
CA LEU A 689 -28.10 -42.92 -20.11
C LEU A 689 -27.73 -43.76 -21.31
N SER A 690 -26.44 -44.03 -21.47
CA SER A 690 -25.92 -44.77 -22.62
C SER A 690 -25.19 -46.04 -22.17
N VAL A 691 -25.19 -47.05 -23.04
CA VAL A 691 -24.50 -48.32 -22.83
C VAL A 691 -23.89 -48.82 -24.12
N ASN A 692 -22.71 -49.41 -24.03
CA ASN A 692 -22.06 -50.08 -25.14
C ASN A 692 -22.29 -51.60 -25.06
N MET A 693 -22.89 -52.14 -26.12
CA MET A 693 -23.20 -53.55 -26.33
C MET A 693 -22.14 -54.28 -27.17
N SER A 694 -21.04 -53.62 -27.56
CA SER A 694 -20.06 -54.17 -28.50
C SER A 694 -19.37 -55.45 -28.03
N ALA A 695 -19.39 -55.72 -26.73
CA ALA A 695 -18.85 -56.95 -26.14
C ALA A 695 -19.86 -58.12 -26.12
N GLU A 696 -21.14 -57.86 -26.41
CA GLU A 696 -22.18 -58.89 -26.40
C GLU A 696 -22.23 -59.63 -27.75
N ALA A 697 -22.36 -60.96 -27.70
CA ALA A 697 -22.31 -61.82 -28.89
C ALA A 697 -23.43 -61.52 -29.91
N SER A 698 -24.57 -61.02 -29.44
CA SER A 698 -25.68 -60.54 -30.26
C SER A 698 -26.58 -59.62 -29.45
N VAL A 699 -27.09 -58.56 -30.09
CA VAL A 699 -28.18 -57.77 -29.55
C VAL A 699 -29.51 -58.40 -29.96
N ASP A 700 -30.44 -58.53 -29.03
CA ASP A 700 -31.77 -59.10 -29.28
C ASP A 700 -32.48 -58.31 -30.40
N PRO A 701 -33.26 -58.96 -31.31
CA PRO A 701 -33.98 -58.26 -32.36
C PRO A 701 -34.96 -57.18 -31.88
N ALA A 702 -35.43 -57.28 -30.64
CA ALA A 702 -36.26 -56.26 -30.01
C ALA A 702 -35.44 -55.02 -29.57
N GLY A 703 -34.11 -55.09 -29.55
CA GLY A 703 -33.20 -54.02 -29.17
C GLY A 703 -32.94 -53.94 -27.67
N VAL A 704 -32.13 -52.97 -27.26
CA VAL A 704 -31.77 -52.73 -25.85
C VAL A 704 -32.85 -51.87 -25.17
N HIS A 705 -33.20 -52.22 -23.95
CA HIS A 705 -34.15 -51.49 -23.10
C HIS A 705 -33.51 -51.09 -21.77
N ILE A 706 -34.18 -50.25 -21.01
CA ILE A 706 -33.77 -49.84 -19.67
C ILE A 706 -34.95 -49.97 -18.69
N ALA A 707 -34.66 -50.50 -17.51
CA ALA A 707 -35.60 -50.64 -16.40
C ALA A 707 -35.01 -49.98 -15.14
N GLY A 708 -35.82 -49.33 -14.31
CA GLY A 708 -35.31 -48.59 -13.17
C GLY A 708 -36.38 -48.14 -12.18
N SER A 709 -35.99 -47.26 -11.28
CA SER A 709 -36.92 -46.69 -10.29
C SER A 709 -37.91 -45.70 -10.91
N PHE A 710 -37.56 -45.06 -12.02
CA PHE A 710 -38.32 -43.98 -12.64
C PHE A 710 -39.52 -44.41 -13.51
N GLN A 711 -39.62 -45.70 -13.87
CA GLN A 711 -40.75 -46.24 -14.64
C GLN A 711 -41.32 -47.54 -14.02
N GLY A 712 -40.95 -47.84 -12.77
CA GLY A 712 -41.47 -48.99 -12.03
C GLY A 712 -40.83 -50.34 -12.36
N TRP A 713 -39.59 -50.36 -12.84
CA TRP A 713 -38.82 -51.57 -13.15
C TRP A 713 -39.51 -52.50 -14.18
N ASP A 714 -40.01 -51.93 -15.27
CA ASP A 714 -40.54 -52.69 -16.41
C ASP A 714 -39.48 -52.79 -17.53
N PRO A 715 -38.93 -53.98 -17.83
CA PRO A 715 -37.86 -54.18 -18.82
C PRO A 715 -38.32 -53.99 -20.26
N ALA A 716 -39.63 -53.91 -20.52
CA ALA A 716 -40.17 -53.66 -21.86
C ALA A 716 -40.57 -52.20 -22.07
N ALA A 717 -40.62 -51.38 -21.01
CA ALA A 717 -41.27 -50.07 -21.07
C ALA A 717 -40.46 -48.98 -21.77
N SER A 718 -39.12 -49.10 -21.80
CA SER A 718 -38.24 -48.03 -22.26
C SER A 718 -37.17 -48.56 -23.20
N ALA A 719 -37.44 -48.50 -24.50
CA ALA A 719 -36.49 -48.88 -25.54
C ALA A 719 -35.39 -47.83 -25.69
N CYS A 720 -34.14 -48.28 -25.77
CA CYS A 720 -32.99 -47.44 -26.09
C CYS A 720 -32.90 -47.25 -27.62
N THR A 721 -32.33 -46.12 -28.03
CA THR A 721 -32.05 -45.80 -29.42
C THR A 721 -30.64 -46.28 -29.78
N ASP A 722 -30.51 -47.01 -30.90
CA ASP A 722 -29.21 -47.41 -31.43
C ASP A 722 -28.53 -46.20 -32.11
N LEU A 723 -27.39 -45.78 -31.58
CA LEU A 723 -26.57 -44.71 -32.14
C LEU A 723 -25.50 -45.22 -33.11
N GLY A 724 -25.41 -46.54 -33.30
CA GLY A 724 -24.40 -47.21 -34.10
C GLY A 724 -23.15 -47.58 -33.30
N ALA A 725 -22.25 -48.34 -33.93
CA ALA A 725 -20.99 -48.82 -33.33
C ALA A 725 -21.17 -49.58 -31.99
N GLY A 726 -22.36 -50.12 -31.73
CA GLY A 726 -22.70 -50.86 -30.51
C GLY A 726 -23.20 -49.99 -29.34
N VAL A 727 -23.34 -48.67 -29.51
CA VAL A 727 -23.80 -47.77 -28.44
C VAL A 727 -25.30 -47.55 -28.53
N TRP A 728 -25.97 -47.73 -27.39
CA TRP A 728 -27.42 -47.54 -27.23
C TRP A 728 -27.68 -46.48 -26.15
N GLU A 729 -28.69 -45.64 -26.37
CA GLU A 729 -28.97 -44.49 -25.51
C GLU A 729 -30.45 -44.38 -25.14
N PHE A 730 -30.73 -43.98 -23.91
CA PHE A 730 -32.06 -43.59 -23.45
C PHE A 730 -32.01 -42.26 -22.71
N SER A 731 -32.89 -41.34 -23.11
CA SER A 731 -33.01 -40.02 -22.48
C SER A 731 -34.36 -39.86 -21.80
N ILE A 732 -34.37 -39.34 -20.57
CA ILE A 732 -35.58 -39.11 -19.77
C ILE A 732 -35.47 -37.84 -18.92
N ALA A 733 -36.57 -37.11 -18.77
CA ALA A 733 -36.63 -35.97 -17.86
C ALA A 733 -37.04 -36.43 -16.45
N LEU A 734 -36.16 -36.26 -15.46
CA LEU A 734 -36.38 -36.68 -14.08
C LEU A 734 -36.29 -35.49 -13.12
N PRO A 735 -37.09 -35.47 -12.03
CA PRO A 735 -36.86 -34.51 -10.96
C PRO A 735 -35.55 -34.80 -10.22
N ASN A 736 -35.11 -33.85 -9.39
CA ASN A 736 -33.94 -34.03 -8.52
C ASN A 736 -34.17 -35.23 -7.58
N GLY A 737 -33.20 -36.15 -7.57
CA GLY A 737 -33.28 -37.36 -6.76
C GLY A 737 -32.27 -38.43 -7.15
N ALA A 738 -32.14 -39.44 -6.28
CA ALA A 738 -31.33 -40.62 -6.51
C ALA A 738 -32.17 -41.71 -7.20
N TYR A 739 -31.65 -42.25 -8.29
CA TYR A 739 -32.30 -43.27 -9.11
C TYR A 739 -31.40 -44.48 -9.30
N GLU A 740 -32.02 -45.65 -9.30
CA GLU A 740 -31.38 -46.90 -9.73
C GLU A 740 -31.97 -47.40 -11.05
N TYR A 741 -31.15 -48.07 -11.87
CA TYR A 741 -31.55 -48.63 -13.16
C TYR A 741 -30.67 -49.80 -13.64
N LYS A 742 -31.12 -50.47 -14.69
CA LYS A 742 -30.45 -51.56 -15.43
C LYS A 742 -30.78 -51.50 -16.92
N PHE A 743 -29.80 -51.77 -17.77
CA PHE A 743 -30.03 -52.08 -19.18
C PHE A 743 -30.42 -53.56 -19.37
N VAL A 744 -31.22 -53.82 -20.41
CA VAL A 744 -31.78 -55.13 -20.74
C VAL A 744 -31.59 -55.38 -22.23
N ASN A 745 -30.97 -56.50 -22.61
CA ASN A 745 -30.76 -56.87 -24.01
C ASN A 745 -31.99 -57.63 -24.53
N GLY A 746 -33.03 -56.89 -24.92
CA GLY A 746 -34.38 -57.39 -25.20
C GLY A 746 -35.40 -56.76 -24.25
N THR A 747 -36.57 -57.38 -24.09
CA THR A 747 -37.70 -56.80 -23.34
C THR A 747 -38.09 -57.59 -22.08
N ALA A 748 -37.28 -58.56 -21.64
CA ALA A 748 -37.64 -59.49 -20.59
C ALA A 748 -36.53 -59.68 -19.55
N TRP A 749 -36.93 -59.87 -18.29
CA TRP A 749 -36.01 -60.19 -17.20
C TRP A 749 -35.27 -61.52 -17.44
N GLY A 750 -34.01 -61.59 -17.00
CA GLY A 750 -33.09 -62.68 -17.34
C GLY A 750 -32.25 -62.40 -18.60
N GLN A 751 -32.50 -61.28 -19.28
CA GLN A 751 -31.60 -60.65 -20.26
C GLN A 751 -31.06 -59.31 -19.75
N ASP A 752 -31.29 -58.99 -18.48
CA ASP A 752 -30.80 -57.78 -17.83
C ASP A 752 -29.32 -57.90 -17.45
N GLU A 753 -28.66 -56.75 -17.43
CA GLU A 753 -27.27 -56.69 -17.03
C GLU A 753 -27.04 -57.10 -15.57
N TRP A 754 -25.85 -57.64 -15.31
CA TRP A 754 -25.34 -57.87 -13.97
C TRP A 754 -24.01 -57.14 -13.80
N VAL A 755 -24.06 -56.01 -13.09
CA VAL A 755 -22.90 -55.11 -12.93
C VAL A 755 -22.37 -55.18 -11.50
N THR A 756 -21.06 -55.12 -11.33
CA THR A 756 -20.39 -54.92 -10.04
C THR A 756 -19.33 -53.82 -10.20
N GLY A 757 -19.17 -52.94 -9.20
CA GLY A 757 -18.18 -51.87 -9.24
C GLY A 757 -18.65 -50.58 -8.61
N THR A 758 -17.97 -49.48 -8.91
CA THR A 758 -18.22 -48.15 -8.30
C THR A 758 -19.47 -47.46 -8.83
N CYS A 759 -20.02 -47.91 -9.96
CA CYS A 759 -21.25 -47.37 -10.56
C CYS A 759 -22.53 -48.06 -10.04
N THR A 760 -22.43 -48.99 -9.09
CA THR A 760 -23.59 -49.69 -8.54
C THR A 760 -24.06 -49.10 -7.21
N ALA A 761 -25.37 -49.15 -6.96
CA ALA A 761 -25.92 -48.77 -5.66
C ALA A 761 -25.50 -49.82 -4.61
N GLY A 762 -24.79 -49.38 -3.57
CA GLY A 762 -24.10 -50.25 -2.60
C GLY A 762 -24.95 -51.43 -2.10
N GLY A 763 -24.56 -52.64 -2.51
CA GLY A 763 -25.24 -53.89 -2.13
C GLY A 763 -26.19 -54.48 -3.19
N SER A 764 -26.38 -53.82 -4.33
CA SER A 764 -27.13 -54.31 -5.49
C SER A 764 -26.25 -54.42 -6.75
N SER A 765 -26.76 -55.08 -7.81
CA SER A 765 -26.18 -55.06 -9.17
C SER A 765 -26.82 -54.02 -10.09
N ASN A 766 -27.59 -53.09 -9.53
CA ASN A 766 -28.22 -51.98 -10.25
C ASN A 766 -27.23 -50.82 -10.37
N ARG A 767 -27.26 -50.11 -11.49
CA ARG A 767 -26.54 -48.85 -11.67
C ARG A 767 -27.20 -47.73 -10.88
N ALA A 768 -26.42 -46.83 -10.32
CA ALA A 768 -26.89 -45.67 -9.55
C ALA A 768 -26.67 -44.36 -10.31
N LEU A 769 -27.60 -43.42 -10.16
CA LEU A 769 -27.57 -42.08 -10.73
C LEU A 769 -28.14 -41.08 -9.72
N ASP A 770 -27.42 -40.00 -9.45
CA ASP A 770 -27.95 -38.83 -8.75
C ASP A 770 -28.23 -37.70 -9.75
N VAL A 771 -29.50 -37.31 -9.85
CA VAL A 771 -29.94 -36.16 -10.64
C VAL A 771 -30.03 -34.97 -9.71
N LEU A 772 -29.21 -33.95 -9.93
CA LEU A 772 -29.17 -32.75 -9.09
C LEU A 772 -30.02 -31.63 -9.72
N ASP A 773 -29.37 -30.63 -10.30
CA ASP A 773 -29.97 -29.38 -10.75
C ASP A 773 -29.56 -28.95 -12.17
N ALA A 774 -28.98 -29.88 -12.94
CA ALA A 774 -28.60 -29.69 -14.34
C ALA A 774 -28.79 -31.00 -15.13
N PRO A 775 -28.81 -30.95 -16.48
CA PRO A 775 -28.77 -32.15 -17.30
C PRO A 775 -27.57 -33.03 -16.94
N THR A 776 -27.78 -34.34 -16.86
CA THR A 776 -26.73 -35.30 -16.51
C THR A 776 -26.51 -36.26 -17.67
N ASP A 777 -25.33 -36.19 -18.28
CA ASP A 777 -24.83 -37.19 -19.22
C ASP A 777 -23.93 -38.16 -18.48
N ASN A 778 -24.26 -39.45 -18.49
CA ASN A 778 -23.40 -40.46 -17.88
C ASN A 778 -22.32 -40.93 -18.87
N ALA A 779 -21.20 -41.46 -18.36
CA ALA A 779 -20.23 -42.17 -19.18
C ALA A 779 -20.89 -43.31 -19.97
N ILE A 780 -20.24 -43.84 -21.01
CA ILE A 780 -20.76 -44.96 -21.83
C ILE A 780 -20.11 -46.28 -21.36
N PRO A 781 -20.63 -46.93 -20.30
CA PRO A 781 -20.12 -48.19 -19.81
C PRO A 781 -20.45 -49.35 -20.75
N CYS A 782 -19.76 -50.46 -20.58
CA CYS A 782 -20.13 -51.74 -21.19
C CYS A 782 -21.34 -52.36 -20.51
N PHE A 783 -22.16 -53.13 -21.24
CA PHE A 783 -23.42 -53.73 -20.76
C PHE A 783 -23.32 -54.58 -19.49
N THR A 784 -22.14 -55.02 -19.04
CA THR A 784 -21.99 -55.77 -17.78
C THR A 784 -20.91 -55.20 -16.85
N SER A 785 -20.42 -54.00 -17.15
CA SER A 785 -19.32 -53.36 -16.42
C SER A 785 -19.61 -51.90 -16.10
N CYS A 786 -18.94 -51.36 -15.08
CA CYS A 786 -18.90 -49.92 -14.84
C CYS A 786 -17.94 -49.19 -15.79
N ASP A 787 -17.02 -49.93 -16.42
CA ASP A 787 -16.01 -49.39 -17.33
C ASP A 787 -16.47 -49.52 -18.79
N ALA A 788 -15.84 -48.76 -19.70
CA ALA A 788 -16.04 -48.89 -21.14
C ALA A 788 -15.72 -50.31 -21.64
N CYS A 789 -16.36 -50.77 -22.73
CA CYS A 789 -16.09 -52.10 -23.26
C CYS A 789 -14.61 -52.25 -23.63
N ALA A 790 -13.95 -53.24 -23.05
CA ALA A 790 -12.64 -53.65 -23.52
C ALA A 790 -12.76 -54.10 -25.00
N PRO A 791 -11.84 -53.69 -25.89
CA PRO A 791 -11.87 -54.16 -27.27
C PRO A 791 -11.81 -55.69 -27.29
N ALA A 792 -12.64 -56.32 -28.11
CA ALA A 792 -12.74 -57.78 -28.19
C ALA A 792 -11.34 -58.40 -28.34
N ILE A 793 -10.98 -59.32 -27.44
CA ILE A 793 -9.72 -60.06 -27.57
C ILE A 793 -9.85 -60.99 -28.78
N VAL A 794 -9.24 -60.59 -29.89
CA VAL A 794 -9.07 -61.43 -31.08
C VAL A 794 -7.80 -62.23 -30.86
N LEU A 795 -8.01 -63.46 -30.42
CA LEU A 795 -6.96 -64.46 -30.25
C LEU A 795 -6.42 -64.89 -31.61
N GLY A 796 -5.11 -64.84 -31.76
CA GLY A 796 -4.40 -65.29 -32.96
C GLY A 796 -2.99 -64.73 -32.96
N CYS A 797 -2.15 -65.21 -33.88
CA CYS A 797 -0.77 -64.78 -33.89
C CYS A 797 -0.63 -63.27 -34.16
N THR A 798 -0.10 -62.51 -33.18
CA THR A 798 0.05 -61.04 -33.27
C THR A 798 1.39 -60.60 -33.85
N TYR A 799 2.32 -61.53 -34.13
CA TYR A 799 3.65 -61.22 -34.66
C TYR A 799 3.63 -61.14 -36.19
N PRO A 800 3.91 -59.98 -36.82
CA PRO A 800 3.87 -59.82 -38.28
C PRO A 800 4.82 -60.74 -39.06
N SER A 801 5.81 -61.32 -38.38
CA SER A 801 6.82 -62.22 -38.95
C SER A 801 6.45 -63.71 -38.87
N ALA A 802 5.31 -64.08 -38.28
CA ALA A 802 4.83 -65.45 -38.26
C ALA A 802 4.08 -65.80 -39.55
N ASP A 803 4.14 -67.07 -39.96
CA ASP A 803 3.48 -67.54 -41.19
C ASP A 803 1.95 -67.50 -41.11
N ASN A 804 1.40 -67.50 -39.90
CA ASN A 804 -0.02 -67.40 -39.60
C ASN A 804 -0.39 -66.10 -38.86
N TYR A 805 0.37 -65.02 -39.07
CA TYR A 805 0.05 -63.69 -38.55
C TYR A 805 -1.38 -63.27 -38.89
N ASN A 806 -2.13 -62.82 -37.88
CA ASN A 806 -3.47 -62.27 -38.05
C ASN A 806 -3.46 -60.78 -37.67
N SER A 807 -3.62 -59.89 -38.65
CA SER A 807 -3.64 -58.44 -38.42
C SER A 807 -4.85 -57.92 -37.63
N ALA A 808 -5.87 -58.76 -37.44
CA ALA A 808 -7.01 -58.45 -36.57
C ALA A 808 -6.80 -58.95 -35.13
N ALA A 809 -5.77 -59.79 -34.87
CA ALA A 809 -5.47 -60.28 -33.55
C ALA A 809 -4.86 -59.19 -32.67
N ASN A 810 -5.37 -59.04 -31.45
CA ASN A 810 -4.88 -58.07 -30.47
C ASN A 810 -4.38 -58.73 -29.18
N ASP A 811 -4.39 -60.07 -29.11
CA ASP A 811 -3.77 -60.86 -28.06
C ASP A 811 -3.29 -62.19 -28.63
N ASP A 812 -2.06 -62.58 -28.30
CA ASP A 812 -1.43 -63.78 -28.88
C ASP A 812 -1.92 -65.03 -28.17
N ASP A 813 -2.48 -65.97 -28.93
CA ASP A 813 -3.04 -67.21 -28.41
C ASP A 813 -2.03 -68.37 -28.40
N GLY A 814 -0.77 -68.08 -28.71
CA GLY A 814 0.31 -69.05 -28.79
C GLY A 814 0.23 -69.93 -30.05
N SER A 815 -0.66 -69.61 -31.00
CA SER A 815 -0.78 -70.36 -32.26
C SER A 815 0.29 -69.99 -33.29
N CYS A 816 1.14 -69.00 -33.03
CA CYS A 816 2.17 -68.54 -33.96
C CYS A 816 3.07 -69.68 -34.48
N THR A 817 3.00 -69.93 -35.78
CA THR A 817 3.90 -70.83 -36.49
C THR A 817 4.94 -70.01 -37.20
N PHE A 818 6.21 -70.28 -36.90
CA PHE A 818 7.35 -69.74 -37.62
C PHE A 818 8.04 -70.91 -38.33
N THR A 819 8.13 -70.87 -39.66
CA THR A 819 8.86 -71.90 -40.40
C THR A 819 10.34 -71.82 -40.02
N THR A 820 10.85 -72.95 -39.52
CA THR A 820 12.17 -73.10 -38.91
C THR A 820 13.30 -72.66 -39.84
N GLY A 821 13.92 -71.54 -39.47
CA GLY A 821 15.12 -71.02 -40.09
C GLY A 821 15.51 -69.68 -39.49
N THR A 822 16.39 -69.74 -38.47
CA THR A 822 17.21 -68.65 -37.92
C THR A 822 16.61 -67.74 -36.84
N GLY A 823 16.80 -68.15 -35.58
CA GLY A 823 17.37 -67.30 -34.53
C GLY A 823 16.41 -66.53 -33.63
N CYS A 824 15.78 -67.21 -32.66
CA CYS A 824 15.29 -66.51 -31.47
C CYS A 824 16.52 -65.97 -30.71
N VAL A 825 16.64 -64.64 -30.61
CA VAL A 825 17.85 -63.93 -30.11
C VAL A 825 18.20 -64.25 -28.65
N GLY A 826 17.34 -64.99 -27.93
CA GLY A 826 17.50 -65.35 -26.52
C GLY A 826 17.43 -66.86 -26.21
N ASP A 827 17.56 -67.72 -27.20
CA ASP A 827 17.74 -69.18 -27.02
C ASP A 827 19.24 -69.47 -26.82
N LEU A 828 19.63 -69.65 -25.55
CA LEU A 828 21.02 -69.80 -25.12
C LEU A 828 21.44 -71.27 -24.98
N ASP A 829 20.49 -72.19 -24.78
CA ASP A 829 20.76 -73.63 -24.72
C ASP A 829 20.56 -74.37 -26.07
N GLY A 830 20.02 -73.67 -27.07
CA GLY A 830 19.92 -74.11 -28.46
C GLY A 830 18.76 -75.09 -28.71
N ASP A 831 17.75 -75.09 -27.85
CA ASP A 831 16.60 -75.99 -27.93
C ASP A 831 15.47 -75.49 -28.86
N GLY A 832 15.62 -74.27 -29.38
CA GLY A 832 14.68 -73.62 -30.30
C GLY A 832 13.64 -72.74 -29.61
N ILE A 833 13.73 -72.52 -28.30
CA ILE A 833 12.80 -71.71 -27.49
C ILE A 833 13.62 -70.78 -26.58
N SER A 834 13.08 -69.64 -26.14
CA SER A 834 13.67 -68.82 -25.07
C SER A 834 12.81 -68.98 -23.81
N ALA A 835 13.27 -69.78 -22.86
CA ALA A 835 12.53 -70.18 -21.68
C ALA A 835 13.31 -69.93 -20.38
N THR A 836 12.72 -70.30 -19.23
CA THR A 836 13.35 -70.14 -17.92
C THR A 836 14.69 -70.89 -17.83
N SER A 837 14.89 -71.96 -18.61
CA SER A 837 16.18 -72.65 -18.74
C SER A 837 17.27 -71.75 -19.30
N ASP A 838 16.99 -71.01 -20.39
CA ASP A 838 17.91 -70.04 -20.99
C ASP A 838 18.22 -68.89 -20.04
N LEU A 839 17.20 -68.39 -19.34
CA LEU A 839 17.36 -67.33 -18.36
C LEU A 839 18.23 -67.79 -17.18
N LEU A 840 18.07 -69.03 -16.72
CA LEU A 840 18.93 -69.63 -15.71
C LEU A 840 20.36 -69.84 -16.24
N LEU A 841 20.51 -70.20 -17.53
CA LEU A 841 21.81 -70.32 -18.18
C LEU A 841 22.53 -68.97 -18.20
N PHE A 842 21.84 -67.90 -18.59
CA PHE A 842 22.35 -66.54 -18.58
C PHE A 842 22.73 -66.10 -17.16
N LEU A 843 21.84 -66.27 -16.18
CA LEU A 843 22.08 -65.88 -14.80
C LEU A 843 23.21 -66.69 -14.14
N SER A 844 23.46 -67.93 -14.57
CA SER A 844 24.55 -68.76 -14.05
C SER A 844 25.94 -68.22 -14.40
N VAL A 845 26.06 -67.49 -15.52
CA VAL A 845 27.31 -66.87 -15.97
C VAL A 845 27.30 -65.35 -15.77
N PHE A 846 26.18 -64.77 -15.34
CA PHE A 846 26.03 -63.33 -15.13
C PHE A 846 26.96 -62.85 -14.01
N GLY A 847 27.90 -61.97 -14.36
CA GLY A 847 28.92 -61.45 -13.44
C GLY A 847 30.20 -62.28 -13.36
N SER A 848 30.34 -63.34 -14.15
CA SER A 848 31.62 -64.03 -14.31
C SER A 848 32.58 -63.21 -15.20
N ALA A 849 33.85 -63.12 -14.81
CA ALA A 849 34.86 -62.40 -15.58
C ALA A 849 35.28 -63.22 -16.80
N CYS A 850 35.11 -62.66 -17.99
CA CYS A 850 35.69 -63.23 -19.21
C CYS A 850 37.21 -63.03 -19.18
N ILE A 851 37.98 -64.10 -19.33
CA ILE A 851 39.43 -64.01 -19.61
C ILE A 851 39.65 -64.11 -21.11
#